data_AF-A0A8T2HIX3-F1
#
_entry.id   AF-A0A8T2HIX3-F1
#
_cell.length_a   1.000
_cell.length_b   1.000
_cell.length_c   1.000
_cell.angle_alpha   90.00
_cell.angle_beta   90.00
_cell.angle_gamma   90.00
#
_symmetry.space_group_name_H-M   'P 1'
#
loop_
_entity.id
_entity.type
_entity.pdbx_description
1 polymer ?
#
loop_
_entity_poly.entity_id
_entity_poly.type
_entity_poly.pdbx_seq_one_letter_code
_entity_poly.pdbx_strand_id
1 'polypeptide(L)'
;MVLEKKKMKRRRLFFCVLLSILTLFINGPLITTAQSPPSSSTSCNRICGGIEIPFPFGIGRRDCFLNDWYEVVCNSTTSGKSLAPFLYKINRELVSITLRSSIDSSYGVVHIKSPVTSSGCSQRPVKPLPLNLTGKGSPFFITDSNRLVSVGCDNRALITDIESQITGCESSCDGDKSRLDKICGGYTCCQAKIPADRPQVIGVDLESSGGNTTQGGNCKVAFLTNETYSPANVTEPEQFYTNGFTVIELGWYFDTSDSRLTNPVGCVNLTETGIYTSAPSCVCEYGYFSGFGYSNCYCNQIGYRGNPYLPGGCIDIDECEEGKGLSSCGELTCVNVPGSWRCEPNGVGKIKPLFPGLVLGFTLLFLVLGIWGLIKFVKKRRKIIRKRMFFKRNGGLLLKQQLTTRGGNVESSKIFSSKELEKATDNFNMNRVLGQGGQGTVYKGMLVDGRIVAVKRSKVLDEDKVEEFINEVGVLSQINHRNIVKLMGCCLETEVPILVYEHIPNGDLFKRLHHDSDDYTMTWDVRLRIAVEIAGALAYLHSAASTPVYHRDVKTTNILLDEKYRAKFTDKSDVYSFGVVLVELITGEKPFSVMRPEENRGLVSHFNEAMKQNRVLDIVDSRIKEGCTLEQVLAVAKLARRCLSLKGKKRPNMREVSIELERIRSSPEDLELHIEEEDEEECAMEINMDDSWSVDMTAPASLFDLSPKLDVEPLVPQRTW
;
A
#
# COMPACT_ATOMS: atom_id res chain seq x y z
N MET A 1 -3.38 -2.21 15.91
CA MET A 1 -2.10 -2.87 15.56
C MET A 1 -2.18 -4.30 15.03
N VAL A 2 -2.86 -5.27 15.69
CA VAL A 2 -2.91 -6.68 15.21
C VAL A 2 -3.74 -6.87 13.93
N LEU A 3 -4.79 -6.06 13.74
CA LEU A 3 -5.61 -6.07 12.52
C LEU A 3 -4.92 -5.43 11.30
N GLU A 4 -4.01 -4.47 11.51
CA GLU A 4 -3.22 -3.88 10.43
C GLU A 4 -2.10 -4.81 9.96
N LYS A 5 -1.43 -5.49 10.88
CA LYS A 5 -0.44 -6.52 10.53
C LYS A 5 -1.05 -7.67 9.71
N LYS A 6 -2.30 -8.08 9.98
CA LYS A 6 -3.03 -9.07 9.16
C LYS A 6 -3.51 -8.53 7.81
N LYS A 7 -3.85 -7.23 7.69
CA LYS A 7 -4.19 -6.57 6.42
C LYS A 7 -2.96 -6.38 5.52
N MET A 8 -1.81 -6.07 6.09
CA MET A 8 -0.56 -5.88 5.38
C MET A 8 0.00 -7.22 4.85
N LYS A 9 -0.08 -8.29 5.65
CA LYS A 9 0.33 -9.64 5.24
C LYS A 9 -0.56 -10.23 4.13
N ARG A 10 -1.87 -9.93 4.13
CA ARG A 10 -2.79 -10.32 3.05
C ARG A 10 -2.67 -9.46 1.79
N ARG A 11 -2.34 -8.18 1.91
CA ARG A 11 -2.01 -7.33 0.75
C ARG A 11 -0.70 -7.77 0.11
N ARG A 12 0.32 -8.13 0.90
CA ARG A 12 1.57 -8.71 0.41
C ARG A 12 1.34 -10.06 -0.27
N LEU A 13 0.56 -10.96 0.32
CA LEU A 13 0.24 -12.25 -0.32
C LEU A 13 -0.56 -12.08 -1.62
N PHE A 14 -1.50 -11.12 -1.69
CA PHE A 14 -2.24 -10.82 -2.91
C PHE A 14 -1.36 -10.16 -3.98
N PHE A 15 -0.44 -9.28 -3.59
CA PHE A 15 0.56 -8.70 -4.50
C PHE A 15 1.56 -9.75 -4.99
N CYS A 16 1.99 -10.68 -4.13
CA CYS A 16 2.86 -11.80 -4.50
C CYS A 16 2.14 -12.75 -5.46
N VAL A 17 0.88 -13.12 -5.20
CA VAL A 17 0.11 -13.98 -6.13
C VAL A 17 -0.20 -13.26 -7.44
N LEU A 18 -0.47 -11.94 -7.42
CA LEU A 18 -0.65 -11.15 -8.64
C LEU A 18 0.67 -11.02 -9.42
N LEU A 19 1.81 -10.86 -8.73
CA LEU A 19 3.14 -10.88 -9.34
C LEU A 19 3.46 -12.27 -9.91
N SER A 20 3.16 -13.35 -9.19
CA SER A 20 3.39 -14.73 -9.65
C SER A 20 2.54 -15.08 -10.86
N ILE A 21 1.30 -14.58 -10.92
CA ILE A 21 0.41 -14.75 -12.08
C ILE A 21 0.84 -13.80 -13.22
N LEU A 22 1.35 -12.59 -12.93
CA LEU A 22 1.96 -11.74 -13.96
C LEU A 22 3.23 -12.39 -14.53
N THR A 23 4.08 -13.01 -13.72
CA THR A 23 5.28 -13.71 -14.19
C THR A 23 4.94 -14.97 -14.98
N LEU A 24 3.82 -15.63 -14.68
CA LEU A 24 3.30 -16.75 -15.48
C LEU A 24 2.68 -16.31 -16.81
N PHE A 25 2.15 -15.09 -16.92
CA PHE A 25 1.63 -14.52 -18.18
C PHE A 25 2.68 -13.76 -19.01
N ILE A 26 3.80 -13.36 -18.41
CA ILE A 26 4.96 -12.82 -19.13
C ILE A 26 5.80 -13.96 -19.75
N ASN A 27 5.59 -15.22 -19.33
CA ASN A 27 6.30 -16.41 -19.81
C ASN A 27 5.44 -17.33 -20.72
N GLY A 28 4.60 -16.77 -21.58
CA GLY A 28 4.34 -17.37 -22.90
C GLY A 28 5.43 -16.85 -23.86
N PRO A 29 5.86 -17.59 -24.90
CA PRO A 29 7.01 -17.22 -25.71
C PRO A 29 6.70 -15.92 -26.43
N LEU A 30 7.09 -14.81 -25.83
CA LEU A 30 7.31 -13.58 -26.53
C LEU A 30 8.50 -13.93 -27.43
N ILE A 31 8.19 -14.20 -28.71
CA ILE A 31 9.09 -13.86 -29.81
C ILE A 31 9.23 -12.34 -29.69
N THR A 32 10.01 -11.94 -28.71
CA THR A 32 10.60 -10.63 -28.63
C THR A 32 11.59 -10.72 -29.76
N THR A 33 11.26 -10.11 -30.88
CA THR A 33 12.29 -9.54 -31.74
C THR A 33 13.29 -8.92 -30.80
N ALA A 34 14.48 -9.52 -30.71
CA ALA A 34 15.53 -9.05 -29.83
C ALA A 34 15.75 -7.58 -30.17
N GLN A 35 15.20 -6.67 -29.35
CA GLN A 35 15.85 -5.39 -29.19
C GLN A 35 17.15 -5.75 -28.50
N SER A 36 18.21 -5.76 -29.30
CA SER A 36 19.58 -5.77 -28.82
C SER A 36 19.66 -4.90 -27.57
N PRO A 37 20.14 -5.41 -26.42
CA PRO A 37 20.46 -4.55 -25.30
C PRO A 37 21.39 -3.45 -25.80
N PRO A 38 21.34 -2.22 -25.24
CA PRO A 38 22.32 -1.22 -25.60
C PRO A 38 23.68 -1.83 -25.38
N SER A 39 24.43 -1.98 -26.48
CA SER A 39 25.77 -2.50 -26.52
C SER A 39 26.73 -1.52 -25.85
N SER A 40 26.63 -1.37 -24.53
CA SER A 40 27.79 -0.99 -23.72
C SER A 40 28.65 -2.25 -23.59
N SER A 41 29.37 -2.71 -24.62
CA SER A 41 30.61 -2.07 -25.03
C SER A 41 31.07 -2.50 -26.43
N THR A 42 30.35 -2.19 -27.51
CA THR A 42 30.95 -2.33 -28.86
C THR A 42 32.06 -1.30 -29.14
N SER A 43 32.27 -0.32 -28.26
CA SER A 43 33.28 0.74 -28.41
C SER A 43 34.56 0.58 -27.58
N CYS A 44 34.61 -0.34 -26.61
CA CYS A 44 35.82 -0.55 -25.81
C CYS A 44 36.71 -1.59 -26.50
N ASN A 45 37.96 -1.23 -26.79
CA ASN A 45 38.93 -2.23 -27.21
C ASN A 45 39.23 -3.17 -26.03
N ARG A 46 39.15 -4.49 -26.26
CA ARG A 46 39.34 -5.53 -25.24
C ARG A 46 40.56 -6.41 -25.50
N ILE A 47 41.30 -6.16 -26.58
CA ILE A 47 42.47 -6.98 -26.94
C ILE A 47 43.71 -6.11 -26.99
N CYS A 48 44.77 -6.57 -26.33
CA CYS A 48 46.06 -5.90 -26.31
C CYS A 48 47.19 -6.92 -26.21
N GLY A 49 48.17 -6.84 -27.11
CA GLY A 49 49.29 -7.79 -27.13
C GLY A 49 48.88 -9.25 -27.27
N GLY A 50 47.73 -9.53 -27.91
CA GLY A 50 47.18 -10.88 -28.06
C GLY A 50 46.45 -11.42 -26.83
N ILE A 51 46.26 -10.59 -25.79
CA ILE A 51 45.56 -10.97 -24.55
C ILE A 51 44.18 -10.30 -24.53
N GLU A 52 43.16 -11.07 -24.13
CA GLU A 52 41.82 -10.55 -23.87
C GLU A 52 41.74 -9.93 -22.47
N ILE A 53 41.15 -8.73 -22.39
CA ILE A 53 41.03 -7.91 -21.18
C ILE A 53 39.55 -7.86 -20.75
N PRO A 54 39.10 -8.81 -19.90
CA PRO A 54 37.70 -8.88 -19.47
C PRO A 54 37.39 -7.83 -18.41
N PHE A 55 36.15 -7.35 -18.36
CA PHE A 55 35.65 -6.53 -17.24
C PHE A 55 35.81 -7.30 -15.90
N PRO A 56 36.23 -6.68 -14.78
CA PRO A 56 36.36 -5.23 -14.51
C PRO A 56 37.54 -4.51 -15.15
N PHE A 57 38.46 -5.23 -15.79
CA PHE A 57 39.60 -4.65 -16.50
C PHE A 57 39.17 -4.06 -17.85
N GLY A 58 39.90 -3.08 -18.33
CA GLY A 58 39.58 -2.43 -19.60
C GLY A 58 40.61 -1.42 -20.06
N ILE A 59 40.51 -1.07 -21.34
CA ILE A 59 41.43 -0.17 -22.04
C ILE A 59 40.66 1.08 -22.48
N GLY A 60 41.25 2.26 -22.32
CA GLY A 60 40.75 3.50 -22.92
C GLY A 60 39.88 4.33 -21.98
N ARG A 61 38.59 4.50 -22.30
CA ARG A 61 37.72 5.42 -21.56
C ARG A 61 37.33 4.88 -20.19
N ARG A 62 36.98 5.77 -19.25
CA ARG A 62 36.62 5.46 -17.85
C ARG A 62 35.38 4.55 -17.69
N ASP A 63 34.63 4.29 -18.75
CA ASP A 63 33.50 3.34 -18.78
C ASP A 63 33.91 1.92 -19.20
N CYS A 64 35.14 1.70 -19.66
CA CYS A 64 35.63 0.39 -20.09
C CYS A 64 36.16 -0.47 -18.94
N PHE A 65 36.53 0.13 -17.82
CA PHE A 65 37.06 -0.51 -16.61
C PHE A 65 36.37 0.05 -15.37
N LEU A 66 36.44 -0.68 -14.24
CA LEU A 66 35.72 -0.32 -13.02
C LEU A 66 36.29 0.94 -12.32
N ASN A 67 37.59 0.94 -12.05
CA ASN A 67 38.33 2.06 -11.47
C ASN A 67 39.81 2.00 -11.91
N ASP A 68 40.61 3.00 -11.58
CA ASP A 68 42.01 3.12 -12.02
C ASP A 68 42.91 1.91 -11.66
N TRP A 69 42.54 1.08 -10.67
CA TRP A 69 43.28 -0.15 -10.35
C TRP A 69 43.09 -1.24 -11.42
N TYR A 70 41.97 -1.23 -12.15
CA TYR A 70 41.68 -2.17 -13.24
C TYR A 70 41.98 -1.61 -14.63
N GLU A 71 42.57 -0.41 -14.71
CA GLU A 71 42.95 0.20 -15.98
C GLU A 71 44.16 -0.54 -16.59
N VAL A 72 44.01 -0.93 -17.86
CA VAL A 72 45.07 -1.53 -18.68
C VAL A 72 45.48 -0.55 -19.77
N VAL A 73 46.77 -0.24 -19.84
CA VAL A 73 47.36 0.65 -20.85
C VAL A 73 48.17 -0.18 -21.85
N CYS A 74 47.93 0.05 -23.14
CA CYS A 74 48.64 -0.62 -24.22
C CYS A 74 49.78 0.24 -24.74
N ASN A 75 51.02 -0.11 -24.39
CA ASN A 75 52.20 0.62 -24.83
C ASN A 75 52.90 -0.11 -25.98
N SER A 76 53.47 0.66 -26.93
CA SER A 76 54.35 0.09 -27.95
C SER A 76 55.68 -0.32 -27.32
N THR A 77 56.10 -1.56 -27.54
CA THR A 77 57.43 -2.03 -27.12
C THR A 77 58.54 -1.40 -27.98
N THR A 78 59.78 -1.38 -27.46
CA THR A 78 60.97 -0.79 -28.10
C THR A 78 61.31 -1.37 -29.47
N SER A 79 60.73 -2.52 -29.85
CA SER A 79 60.84 -3.11 -31.19
C SER A 79 59.78 -2.62 -32.19
N GLY A 80 58.89 -1.71 -31.79
CA GLY A 80 57.93 -1.00 -32.66
C GLY A 80 56.86 -1.85 -33.37
N LYS A 81 56.86 -3.17 -33.16
CA LYS A 81 55.98 -4.12 -33.88
C LYS A 81 54.90 -4.78 -33.01
N SER A 82 54.97 -4.68 -31.68
CA SER A 82 54.00 -5.31 -30.77
C SER A 82 53.57 -4.38 -29.63
N LEU A 83 52.27 -4.36 -29.36
CA LEU A 83 51.67 -3.69 -28.21
C LEU A 83 51.78 -4.61 -26.99
N ALA A 84 52.18 -4.07 -25.84
CA ALA A 84 52.21 -4.80 -24.58
C ALA A 84 51.22 -4.16 -23.58
N PRO A 85 50.36 -4.96 -22.93
CA PRO A 85 49.44 -4.46 -21.91
C PRO A 85 50.16 -4.24 -20.57
N PHE A 86 49.88 -3.12 -19.91
CA PHE A 86 50.40 -2.80 -18.58
C PHE A 86 49.25 -2.48 -17.62
N LEU A 87 49.30 -3.02 -16.41
CA LEU A 87 48.43 -2.56 -15.32
C LEU A 87 48.88 -1.18 -14.87
N TYR A 88 48.04 -0.16 -15.03
CA TYR A 88 48.44 1.24 -14.91
C TYR A 88 49.02 1.58 -13.52
N LYS A 89 48.29 1.25 -12.44
CA LYS A 89 48.71 1.54 -11.06
C LYS A 89 49.87 0.68 -10.57
N ILE A 90 49.93 -0.59 -11.00
CA ILE A 90 50.99 -1.52 -10.61
C ILE A 90 52.28 -1.27 -11.42
N ASN A 91 52.14 -0.68 -12.60
CA ASN A 91 53.22 -0.42 -13.55
C ASN A 91 54.02 -1.69 -13.87
N ARG A 92 53.30 -2.76 -14.26
CA ARG A 92 53.86 -4.04 -14.69
C ARG A 92 53.14 -4.56 -15.92
N GLU A 93 53.91 -5.22 -16.79
CA GLU A 93 53.37 -5.85 -18.00
C GLU A 93 52.50 -7.05 -17.62
N LEU A 94 51.31 -7.09 -18.18
CA LEU A 94 50.30 -8.11 -17.96
C LEU A 94 50.52 -9.28 -18.93
N VAL A 95 50.45 -10.51 -18.41
CA VAL A 95 50.62 -11.76 -19.17
C VAL A 95 49.27 -12.42 -19.43
N SER A 96 48.40 -12.49 -18.41
CA SER A 96 47.04 -13.03 -18.55
C SER A 96 46.14 -12.58 -17.41
N ILE A 97 44.83 -12.57 -17.66
CA ILE A 97 43.79 -12.33 -16.67
C ILE A 97 42.87 -13.55 -16.66
N THR A 98 42.64 -14.10 -15.47
CA THR A 98 41.72 -15.20 -15.25
C THR A 98 40.64 -14.76 -14.26
N LEU A 99 39.38 -14.85 -14.67
CA LEU A 99 38.24 -14.63 -13.78
C LEU A 99 38.10 -15.83 -12.83
N ARG A 100 37.51 -15.61 -11.64
CA ARG A 100 37.14 -16.71 -10.73
C ARG A 100 36.25 -17.68 -11.49
N SER A 101 36.64 -18.95 -11.51
CA SER A 101 36.04 -19.93 -12.40
C SER A 101 35.17 -20.93 -11.62
N SER A 102 35.58 -21.35 -10.43
CA SER A 102 34.89 -22.36 -9.63
C SER A 102 34.70 -21.94 -8.16
N ILE A 103 33.98 -22.77 -7.41
CA ILE A 103 33.84 -22.66 -5.96
C ILE A 103 35.20 -22.84 -5.23
N ASP A 104 36.08 -23.68 -5.78
CA ASP A 104 37.40 -23.99 -5.21
C ASP A 104 38.40 -22.83 -5.37
N SER A 105 38.19 -21.97 -6.37
CA SER A 105 38.95 -20.72 -6.51
C SER A 105 38.30 -19.63 -5.64
N SER A 106 39.04 -19.03 -4.70
CA SER A 106 38.49 -17.99 -3.82
C SER A 106 38.47 -16.58 -4.46
N TYR A 107 39.22 -16.37 -5.53
CA TYR A 107 39.45 -15.06 -6.17
C TYR A 107 39.78 -15.20 -7.67
N GLY A 108 39.77 -14.08 -8.38
CA GLY A 108 40.35 -14.00 -9.72
C GLY A 108 41.87 -13.84 -9.65
N VAL A 109 42.56 -14.19 -10.74
CA VAL A 109 44.02 -14.19 -10.82
C VAL A 109 44.50 -13.35 -12.00
N VAL A 110 45.60 -12.61 -11.83
CA VAL A 110 46.33 -11.97 -12.93
C VAL A 110 47.80 -12.40 -12.89
N HIS A 111 48.37 -12.69 -14.05
CA HIS A 111 49.78 -12.96 -14.20
C HIS A 111 50.49 -11.72 -14.73
N ILE A 112 51.59 -11.32 -14.07
CA ILE A 112 52.37 -10.15 -14.47
C ILE A 112 53.86 -10.49 -14.55
N LYS A 113 54.59 -9.73 -15.37
CA LYS A 113 56.05 -9.85 -15.44
C LYS A 113 56.70 -9.19 -14.23
N SER A 114 57.52 -9.94 -13.51
CA SER A 114 58.39 -9.48 -12.43
C SER A 114 59.84 -9.43 -12.91
N PRO A 115 60.62 -8.39 -12.59
CA PRO A 115 62.02 -8.29 -12.98
C PRO A 115 62.89 -9.31 -12.24
N VAL A 116 64.00 -9.70 -12.88
CA VAL A 116 65.05 -10.54 -12.26
C VAL A 116 66.13 -9.64 -11.65
N THR A 117 66.39 -9.78 -10.36
CA THR A 117 67.53 -9.14 -9.68
C THR A 117 68.78 -9.98 -9.94
N SER A 118 69.89 -9.37 -10.33
CA SER A 118 71.13 -10.07 -10.66
C SER A 118 72.36 -9.43 -10.01
N SER A 119 73.34 -10.26 -9.68
CA SER A 119 74.66 -9.85 -9.22
C SER A 119 75.74 -10.62 -9.97
N GLY A 120 76.79 -9.94 -10.42
CA GLY A 120 77.89 -10.57 -11.17
C GLY A 120 77.63 -10.88 -12.65
N CYS A 121 76.40 -10.72 -13.14
CA CYS A 121 76.03 -11.03 -14.54
C CYS A 121 76.28 -9.87 -15.55
N SER A 122 76.57 -8.65 -15.06
CA SER A 122 76.84 -7.44 -15.88
C SER A 122 77.68 -6.42 -15.10
N GLN A 123 78.30 -5.46 -15.79
CA GLN A 123 79.17 -4.42 -15.18
C GLN A 123 78.41 -3.40 -14.30
N ARG A 124 77.07 -3.39 -14.31
CA ARG A 124 76.26 -2.55 -13.41
C ARG A 124 75.13 -3.36 -12.78
N PRO A 125 75.05 -3.49 -11.45
CA PRO A 125 73.88 -4.06 -10.80
C PRO A 125 72.69 -3.10 -11.00
N VAL A 126 71.62 -3.59 -11.61
CA VAL A 126 70.35 -2.86 -11.72
C VAL A 126 69.45 -3.39 -10.61
N LYS A 127 69.16 -2.55 -9.61
CA LYS A 127 68.15 -2.87 -8.58
C LYS A 127 66.76 -2.54 -9.14
N PRO A 128 65.88 -3.53 -9.37
CA PRO A 128 64.56 -3.26 -9.93
C PRO A 128 63.68 -2.49 -8.93
N LEU A 129 62.73 -1.69 -9.44
CA LEU A 129 61.74 -1.02 -8.60
C LEU A 129 60.88 -2.08 -7.88
N PRO A 130 60.60 -1.95 -6.58
CA PRO A 130 59.76 -2.91 -5.86
C PRO A 130 58.35 -2.94 -6.46
N LEU A 131 57.66 -4.07 -6.28
CA LEU A 131 56.26 -4.24 -6.62
C LEU A 131 55.42 -3.58 -5.52
N ASN A 132 54.71 -2.51 -5.85
CA ASN A 132 53.87 -1.81 -4.89
C ASN A 132 52.39 -2.20 -5.10
N LEU A 133 51.85 -2.99 -4.18
CA LEU A 133 50.42 -3.32 -4.12
C LEU A 133 49.69 -2.54 -3.02
N THR A 134 50.42 -1.68 -2.29
CA THR A 134 49.87 -0.89 -1.18
C THR A 134 49.15 0.36 -1.69
N GLY A 135 47.96 0.61 -1.15
CA GLY A 135 47.12 1.75 -1.51
C GLY A 135 45.69 1.56 -1.02
N LYS A 136 45.03 2.65 -0.61
CA LYS A 136 43.62 2.60 -0.16
C LYS A 136 42.75 2.08 -1.31
N GLY A 137 42.08 0.95 -1.10
CA GLY A 137 41.23 0.31 -2.11
C GLY A 137 41.96 -0.48 -3.19
N SER A 138 43.25 -0.86 -2.99
CA SER A 138 43.94 -1.79 -3.89
C SER A 138 43.24 -3.16 -3.87
N PRO A 139 42.76 -3.68 -5.01
CA PRO A 139 42.11 -4.98 -5.06
C PRO A 139 43.09 -6.16 -5.16
N PHE A 140 44.40 -5.89 -5.28
CA PHE A 140 45.42 -6.91 -5.57
C PHE A 140 46.21 -7.32 -4.33
N PHE A 141 46.59 -8.60 -4.28
CA PHE A 141 47.47 -9.16 -3.26
C PHE A 141 48.33 -10.28 -3.86
N ILE A 142 49.45 -10.60 -3.21
CA ILE A 142 50.30 -11.72 -3.65
C ILE A 142 49.70 -13.05 -3.20
N THR A 143 49.65 -14.03 -4.10
CA THR A 143 49.16 -15.38 -3.78
C THR A 143 50.27 -16.24 -3.18
N ASP A 144 49.88 -17.27 -2.42
CA ASP A 144 50.78 -18.26 -1.82
C ASP A 144 51.44 -19.21 -2.84
N SER A 145 50.94 -19.21 -4.08
CA SER A 145 51.56 -19.88 -5.23
C SER A 145 52.94 -19.29 -5.58
N ASN A 146 53.18 -18.01 -5.25
CA ASN A 146 54.44 -17.35 -5.53
C ASN A 146 55.55 -17.75 -4.56
N ARG A 147 56.76 -17.82 -5.09
CA ARG A 147 57.98 -18.18 -4.36
C ARG A 147 59.10 -17.24 -4.74
N LEU A 148 59.96 -16.96 -3.78
CA LEU A 148 61.28 -16.42 -4.06
C LEU A 148 62.15 -17.58 -4.54
N VAL A 149 62.79 -17.42 -5.69
CA VAL A 149 63.78 -18.35 -6.21
C VAL A 149 65.09 -17.61 -6.42
N SER A 150 66.18 -18.27 -6.04
CA SER A 150 67.54 -17.78 -6.22
C SER A 150 68.38 -18.88 -6.85
N VAL A 151 69.17 -18.51 -7.85
CA VAL A 151 70.04 -19.43 -8.62
C VAL A 151 71.44 -18.86 -8.66
N GLY A 152 72.41 -19.70 -8.34
CA GLY A 152 73.82 -19.35 -8.22
C GLY A 152 74.43 -19.86 -6.91
N CYS A 153 75.76 -19.91 -6.86
CA CYS A 153 76.51 -20.31 -5.67
C CYS A 153 76.62 -19.18 -4.65
N ASP A 154 76.60 -19.52 -3.37
CA ASP A 154 76.85 -18.66 -2.22
C ASP A 154 76.02 -17.36 -2.30
N ASN A 155 74.72 -17.53 -2.56
CA ASN A 155 73.78 -16.46 -2.81
C ASN A 155 72.74 -16.42 -1.70
N ARG A 156 72.49 -15.24 -1.13
CA ARG A 156 71.45 -15.00 -0.13
C ARG A 156 70.42 -14.04 -0.72
N ALA A 157 69.23 -14.54 -1.02
CA ALA A 157 68.14 -13.75 -1.55
C ALA A 157 67.14 -13.40 -0.45
N LEU A 158 66.74 -12.14 -0.40
CA LEU A 158 65.90 -11.58 0.66
C LEU A 158 64.72 -10.83 0.06
N ILE A 159 63.55 -10.99 0.68
CA ILE A 159 62.37 -10.17 0.39
C ILE A 159 62.39 -8.97 1.33
N THR A 160 62.32 -7.77 0.75
CA THR A 160 62.24 -6.51 1.50
C THR A 160 60.85 -5.90 1.41
N ASP A 161 60.30 -5.51 2.57
CA ASP A 161 59.07 -4.70 2.73
C ASP A 161 59.39 -3.48 3.63
N ILE A 162 58.42 -2.57 3.79
CA ILE A 162 58.52 -1.30 4.50
C ILE A 162 59.01 -1.47 5.96
N GLU A 163 58.77 -2.62 6.62
CA GLU A 163 59.11 -2.85 8.03
C GLU A 163 59.99 -4.09 8.33
N SER A 164 61.07 -4.31 7.56
CA SER A 164 62.13 -5.34 7.76
C SER A 164 61.90 -6.69 7.06
N GLN A 165 63.00 -7.43 6.83
CA GLN A 165 63.06 -8.69 6.04
C GLN A 165 61.91 -9.66 6.38
N ILE A 166 61.10 -9.99 5.38
CA ILE A 166 59.93 -10.85 5.55
C ILE A 166 60.34 -12.33 5.56
N THR A 167 61.18 -12.73 4.60
CA THR A 167 61.63 -14.11 4.38
C THR A 167 62.78 -14.08 3.36
N GLY A 168 63.68 -15.07 3.41
CA GLY A 168 64.74 -15.23 2.42
C GLY A 168 65.17 -16.68 2.26
N CYS A 169 66.02 -16.94 1.26
CA CYS A 169 66.66 -18.23 1.08
C CYS A 169 68.14 -18.07 0.74
N GLU A 170 68.92 -19.10 1.03
CA GLU A 170 70.35 -19.14 0.74
C GLU A 170 70.70 -20.41 -0.02
N SER A 171 71.61 -20.29 -1.00
CA SER A 171 72.18 -21.40 -1.75
C SER A 171 73.71 -21.43 -1.63
N SER A 172 74.28 -22.62 -1.53
CA SER A 172 75.73 -22.87 -1.54
C SER A 172 76.10 -23.98 -2.52
N CYS A 173 77.38 -24.07 -2.87
CA CYS A 173 77.92 -25.09 -3.77
C CYS A 173 78.79 -26.13 -3.05
N ASP A 174 78.88 -26.04 -1.71
CA ASP A 174 79.65 -26.95 -0.85
C ASP A 174 78.80 -28.09 -0.25
N GLY A 175 77.68 -28.43 -0.90
CA GLY A 175 76.69 -29.40 -0.42
C GLY A 175 76.84 -30.82 -0.99
N ASP A 176 76.39 -31.82 -0.22
CA ASP A 176 76.37 -33.24 -0.62
C ASP A 176 75.36 -33.48 -1.77
N LYS A 177 75.84 -33.97 -2.92
CA LYS A 177 75.02 -34.28 -4.11
C LYS A 177 73.97 -35.37 -3.85
N SER A 178 74.05 -36.07 -2.71
CA SER A 178 73.22 -37.22 -2.35
C SER A 178 71.79 -36.86 -1.89
N ARG A 179 71.48 -35.59 -1.60
CA ARG A 179 70.13 -35.07 -1.37
C ARG A 179 69.60 -34.33 -2.59
N LEU A 180 69.28 -35.07 -3.65
CA LEU A 180 68.44 -34.55 -4.73
C LEU A 180 67.00 -34.42 -4.20
N ASP A 181 66.74 -33.38 -3.42
CA ASP A 181 65.37 -32.97 -3.14
C ASP A 181 64.68 -32.67 -4.48
N LYS A 182 63.39 -33.00 -4.59
CA LYS A 182 62.57 -32.68 -5.78
C LYS A 182 62.42 -31.16 -6.03
N ILE A 183 63.05 -30.33 -5.22
CA ILE A 183 62.84 -28.90 -5.06
C ILE A 183 64.20 -28.22 -4.80
N CYS A 184 64.40 -26.97 -5.25
CA CYS A 184 65.59 -26.15 -4.95
C CYS A 184 65.81 -25.96 -3.44
N GLY A 185 66.61 -26.84 -2.82
CA GLY A 185 66.78 -26.96 -1.36
C GLY A 185 68.02 -26.30 -0.78
N GLY A 186 68.78 -25.52 -1.56
CA GLY A 186 69.98 -24.82 -1.09
C GLY A 186 71.30 -25.27 -1.73
N TYR A 187 71.30 -26.30 -2.60
CA TYR A 187 72.43 -26.63 -3.45
C TYR A 187 72.22 -25.99 -4.83
N THR A 188 73.11 -25.07 -5.24
CA THR A 188 73.09 -24.25 -6.49
C THR A 188 71.85 -23.39 -6.75
N CYS A 189 70.71 -23.72 -6.15
CA CYS A 189 69.50 -22.92 -6.12
C CYS A 189 68.78 -23.07 -4.78
N CYS A 190 68.04 -22.04 -4.39
CA CYS A 190 67.16 -22.07 -3.24
C CYS A 190 65.81 -21.48 -3.58
N GLN A 191 64.78 -21.90 -2.84
CA GLN A 191 63.47 -21.28 -2.88
C GLN A 191 62.89 -21.07 -1.49
N ALA A 192 62.12 -20.00 -1.33
CA ALA A 192 61.33 -19.72 -0.13
C ALA A 192 59.89 -19.36 -0.49
N LYS A 193 58.95 -19.78 0.35
CA LYS A 193 57.56 -19.35 0.24
C LYS A 193 57.43 -17.90 0.70
N ILE A 194 56.54 -17.16 0.05
CA ILE A 194 56.23 -15.78 0.41
C ILE A 194 55.01 -15.80 1.34
N PRO A 195 55.02 -15.07 2.46
CA PRO A 195 53.81 -14.87 3.25
C PRO A 195 52.72 -14.22 2.41
N ALA A 196 51.63 -14.95 2.17
CA ALA A 196 50.42 -14.40 1.61
C ALA A 196 49.65 -13.58 2.67
N ASP A 197 48.51 -13.02 2.29
CA ASP A 197 47.45 -12.49 3.19
C ASP A 197 47.33 -10.96 3.33
N ARG A 198 48.23 -10.14 2.76
CA ARG A 198 48.09 -8.65 2.78
C ARG A 198 48.69 -7.98 1.54
N PRO A 199 48.14 -6.82 1.07
CA PRO A 199 48.82 -5.98 0.10
C PRO A 199 50.13 -5.45 0.72
N GLN A 200 51.25 -5.67 0.04
CA GLN A 200 52.61 -5.39 0.53
C GLN A 200 53.43 -4.65 -0.53
N VAL A 201 54.54 -4.03 -0.13
CA VAL A 201 55.57 -3.57 -1.07
C VAL A 201 56.65 -4.64 -1.10
N ILE A 202 56.88 -5.27 -2.25
CA ILE A 202 57.75 -6.44 -2.35
C ILE A 202 58.96 -6.11 -3.23
N GLY A 203 60.13 -6.01 -2.60
CA GLY A 203 61.44 -5.95 -3.25
C GLY A 203 62.19 -7.29 -3.12
N VAL A 204 63.08 -7.55 -4.07
CA VAL A 204 64.03 -8.69 -4.00
C VAL A 204 65.45 -8.13 -3.97
N ASP A 205 66.15 -8.43 -2.88
CA ASP A 205 67.54 -8.06 -2.67
C ASP A 205 68.44 -9.30 -2.66
N LEU A 206 69.66 -9.11 -3.16
CA LEU A 206 70.70 -10.14 -3.25
C LEU A 206 71.91 -9.74 -2.40
N GLU A 207 72.28 -10.60 -1.46
CA GLU A 207 73.47 -10.50 -0.64
C GLU A 207 74.42 -11.67 -0.93
N SER A 208 75.73 -11.44 -0.82
CA SER A 208 76.73 -12.50 -0.93
C SER A 208 76.98 -13.10 0.45
N SER A 209 76.91 -14.43 0.58
CA SER A 209 77.15 -15.11 1.86
C SER A 209 78.63 -15.37 2.17
N GLY A 210 79.50 -15.26 1.15
CA GLY A 210 80.96 -15.43 1.30
C GLY A 210 81.72 -14.12 1.39
N GLY A 211 82.66 -14.02 2.35
CA GLY A 211 83.62 -12.92 2.46
C GLY A 211 84.65 -12.91 1.33
N ASN A 212 85.15 -11.71 0.99
CA ASN A 212 86.16 -11.39 -0.04
C ASN A 212 87.03 -12.57 -0.52
N THR A 213 86.56 -13.28 -1.55
CA THR A 213 87.40 -14.10 -2.43
C THR A 213 87.29 -13.57 -3.86
N THR A 214 88.30 -12.79 -4.22
CA THR A 214 88.62 -12.37 -5.59
C THR A 214 89.08 -13.57 -6.42
N GLN A 215 88.13 -14.31 -7.00
CA GLN A 215 88.35 -15.19 -8.16
C GLN A 215 86.99 -15.54 -8.79
N GLY A 216 86.68 -14.97 -9.96
CA GLY A 216 85.57 -15.38 -10.83
C GLY A 216 84.17 -15.15 -10.25
N GLY A 217 83.60 -13.95 -10.44
CA GLY A 217 82.22 -13.66 -10.08
C GLY A 217 81.23 -14.44 -10.93
N ASN A 218 80.81 -15.61 -10.45
CA ASN A 218 79.74 -16.39 -11.09
C ASN A 218 78.44 -15.58 -11.03
N CYS A 219 77.70 -15.55 -12.14
CA CYS A 219 76.41 -14.87 -12.24
C CYS A 219 75.43 -15.44 -11.20
N LYS A 220 74.76 -14.55 -10.45
CA LYS A 220 73.76 -14.89 -9.44
C LYS A 220 72.47 -14.14 -9.76
N VAL A 221 71.34 -14.81 -9.62
CA VAL A 221 70.02 -14.22 -9.86
C VAL A 221 69.06 -14.55 -8.73
N ALA A 222 68.14 -13.64 -8.45
CA ALA A 222 66.96 -13.91 -7.65
C ALA A 222 65.74 -13.20 -8.23
N PHE A 223 64.60 -13.87 -8.12
CA PHE A 223 63.36 -13.41 -8.69
C PHE A 223 62.17 -14.05 -7.99
N LEU A 224 60.99 -13.47 -8.22
CA LEU A 224 59.73 -14.04 -7.77
C LEU A 224 59.10 -14.80 -8.94
N THR A 225 58.51 -15.95 -8.65
CA THR A 225 57.84 -16.75 -9.68
C THR A 225 56.71 -17.58 -9.07
N ASN A 226 55.67 -17.87 -9.86
CA ASN A 226 54.64 -18.85 -9.50
C ASN A 226 55.02 -20.29 -9.93
N GLU A 227 56.16 -20.47 -10.59
CA GLU A 227 56.67 -21.79 -10.98
C GLU A 227 57.47 -22.45 -9.86
N THR A 228 57.51 -23.79 -9.86
CA THR A 228 58.35 -24.57 -8.95
C THR A 228 59.59 -25.07 -9.68
N TYR A 229 60.76 -24.67 -9.20
CA TYR A 229 62.04 -25.11 -9.75
C TYR A 229 62.63 -26.24 -8.92
N SER A 230 63.21 -27.21 -9.63
CA SER A 230 64.00 -28.29 -9.06
C SER A 230 65.42 -28.21 -9.61
N PRO A 231 66.41 -28.84 -8.95
CA PRO A 231 67.77 -28.92 -9.48
C PRO A 231 67.86 -29.55 -10.88
N ALA A 232 66.85 -30.32 -11.30
CA ALA A 232 66.81 -30.95 -12.62
C ALA A 232 66.29 -30.04 -13.74
N ASN A 233 65.48 -29.03 -13.40
CA ASN A 233 64.80 -28.16 -14.38
C ASN A 233 65.30 -26.71 -14.34
N VAL A 234 66.12 -26.34 -13.34
CA VAL A 234 66.68 -25.00 -13.23
C VAL A 234 67.81 -24.81 -14.26
N THR A 235 67.72 -23.74 -15.03
CA THR A 235 68.75 -23.37 -16.02
C THR A 235 69.87 -22.55 -15.36
N GLU A 236 70.94 -22.29 -16.12
CA GLU A 236 72.03 -21.44 -15.67
C GLU A 236 71.53 -20.00 -15.37
N PRO A 237 72.09 -19.33 -14.33
CA PRO A 237 71.74 -17.94 -13.95
C PRO A 237 71.74 -16.94 -15.11
N GLU A 238 72.67 -17.08 -16.05
CA GLU A 238 72.82 -16.23 -17.23
C GLU A 238 71.59 -16.25 -18.14
N GLN A 239 70.88 -17.38 -18.21
CA GLN A 239 69.68 -17.51 -19.01
C GLN A 239 68.51 -16.73 -18.40
N PHE A 240 68.34 -16.81 -17.08
CA PHE A 240 67.35 -15.99 -16.36
C PHE A 240 67.65 -14.51 -16.48
N TYR A 241 68.93 -14.13 -16.37
CA TYR A 241 69.36 -12.74 -16.58
C TYR A 241 69.06 -12.26 -18.00
N THR A 242 69.34 -13.08 -19.02
CA THR A 242 69.08 -12.76 -20.44
C THR A 242 67.58 -12.63 -20.73
N ASN A 243 66.75 -13.47 -20.11
CA ASN A 243 65.30 -13.37 -20.21
C ASN A 243 64.76 -12.10 -19.53
N GLY A 244 65.40 -11.65 -18.46
CA GLY A 244 65.18 -10.36 -17.79
C GLY A 244 63.93 -10.27 -16.91
N PHE A 245 62.96 -11.18 -17.07
CA PHE A 245 61.76 -11.25 -16.25
C PHE A 245 61.31 -12.68 -15.99
N THR A 246 60.50 -12.83 -14.96
CA THR A 246 59.73 -14.04 -14.62
C THR A 246 58.26 -13.69 -14.45
N VAL A 247 57.38 -14.68 -14.35
CA VAL A 247 55.94 -14.47 -14.19
C VAL A 247 55.56 -14.68 -12.74
N ILE A 248 54.78 -13.75 -12.17
CA ILE A 248 54.18 -13.89 -10.85
C ILE A 248 52.66 -13.83 -10.94
N GLU A 249 52.02 -14.41 -9.93
CA GLU A 249 50.58 -14.53 -9.80
C GLU A 249 50.05 -13.54 -8.75
N LEU A 250 49.12 -12.66 -9.11
CA LEU A 250 48.42 -11.81 -8.15
C LEU A 250 46.95 -12.21 -8.07
N GLY A 251 46.46 -12.34 -6.85
CA GLY A 251 45.04 -12.48 -6.58
C GLY A 251 44.36 -11.11 -6.65
N TRP A 252 43.13 -11.06 -7.14
CA TRP A 252 42.34 -9.85 -7.16
C TRP A 252 40.88 -10.09 -6.79
N TYR A 253 40.28 -9.07 -6.18
CA TYR A 253 38.87 -9.04 -5.80
C TYR A 253 38.10 -7.98 -6.58
N PHE A 254 36.79 -8.14 -6.80
CA PHE A 254 35.97 -7.11 -7.43
C PHE A 254 35.52 -6.06 -6.40
N ASP A 255 35.86 -4.79 -6.62
CA ASP A 255 35.50 -3.68 -5.74
C ASP A 255 34.00 -3.35 -5.81
N THR A 256 33.30 -3.45 -4.66
CA THR A 256 31.86 -3.15 -4.56
C THR A 256 31.56 -1.73 -4.06
N SER A 257 32.59 -0.93 -3.80
CA SER A 257 32.44 0.44 -3.30
C SER A 257 31.87 1.41 -4.35
N ASP A 258 31.90 1.04 -5.64
CA ASP A 258 31.33 1.84 -6.71
C ASP A 258 29.79 1.78 -6.70
N SER A 259 29.19 2.83 -6.16
CA SER A 259 27.74 3.05 -6.10
C SER A 259 27.00 2.99 -7.45
N ARG A 260 27.70 3.00 -8.59
CA ARG A 260 27.11 2.83 -9.94
C ARG A 260 26.65 1.40 -10.20
N LEU A 261 27.17 0.41 -9.48
CA LEU A 261 26.83 -1.01 -9.64
C LEU A 261 25.88 -1.50 -8.54
N THR A 262 24.80 -0.76 -8.26
CA THR A 262 23.71 -1.23 -7.39
C THR A 262 23.22 -2.60 -7.86
N ASN A 263 23.62 -3.65 -7.14
CA ASN A 263 23.57 -5.07 -7.49
C ASN A 263 24.33 -5.40 -8.79
N PRO A 264 25.52 -6.02 -8.73
CA PRO A 264 26.01 -6.79 -9.86
C PRO A 264 25.01 -7.94 -10.11
N VAL A 265 24.12 -7.71 -11.07
CA VAL A 265 23.74 -8.71 -12.06
C VAL A 265 23.14 -10.00 -11.52
N GLY A 266 21.98 -10.01 -10.88
CA GLY A 266 21.14 -11.22 -10.76
C GLY A 266 21.79 -12.53 -10.24
N CYS A 267 23.00 -12.48 -9.68
CA CYS A 267 23.76 -13.62 -9.19
C CYS A 267 23.32 -13.94 -7.77
N VAL A 268 23.26 -15.23 -7.44
CA VAL A 268 22.80 -15.66 -6.11
C VAL A 268 23.93 -15.54 -5.10
N ASN A 269 23.62 -15.02 -3.91
CA ASN A 269 24.59 -14.94 -2.82
C ASN A 269 24.77 -16.31 -2.13
N LEU A 270 26.00 -16.81 -2.07
CA LEU A 270 26.37 -18.06 -1.40
C LEU A 270 25.97 -18.11 0.08
N THR A 271 25.97 -16.98 0.79
CA THR A 271 25.75 -16.96 2.25
C THR A 271 24.29 -17.21 2.66
N GLU A 272 23.34 -17.22 1.72
CA GLU A 272 21.89 -17.22 2.05
C GLU A 272 21.11 -18.48 1.71
N THR A 273 21.68 -19.52 1.09
CA THR A 273 20.82 -20.58 0.53
C THR A 273 21.26 -22.01 0.84
N GLY A 274 20.44 -22.67 1.66
CA GLY A 274 20.23 -24.11 1.60
C GLY A 274 19.59 -24.51 0.26
N ILE A 275 20.14 -25.56 -0.33
CA ILE A 275 19.58 -26.51 -1.31
C ILE A 275 18.38 -25.99 -2.13
N TYR A 276 18.65 -25.31 -3.25
CA TYR A 276 17.68 -25.16 -4.34
C TYR A 276 17.84 -26.30 -5.35
N THR A 277 16.72 -26.71 -5.97
CA THR A 277 16.61 -27.83 -6.92
C THR A 277 17.03 -27.50 -8.37
N SER A 278 17.56 -26.30 -8.62
CA SER A 278 18.12 -25.87 -9.92
C SER A 278 19.31 -24.96 -9.66
N ALA A 279 20.50 -25.35 -10.12
CA ALA A 279 21.72 -24.62 -9.85
C ALA A 279 21.70 -23.25 -10.56
N PRO A 280 21.96 -22.14 -9.85
CA PRO A 280 21.92 -20.80 -10.45
C PRO A 280 22.99 -20.64 -11.54
N SER A 281 22.74 -19.77 -12.52
CA SER A 281 23.70 -19.48 -13.61
C SER A 281 24.95 -18.74 -13.14
N CYS A 282 24.81 -17.92 -12.09
CA CYS A 282 25.88 -17.13 -11.50
C CYS A 282 25.78 -17.12 -9.97
N VAL A 283 26.94 -17.18 -9.32
CA VAL A 283 27.07 -17.23 -7.85
C VAL A 283 28.11 -16.22 -7.40
N CYS A 284 27.81 -15.47 -6.33
CA CYS A 284 28.72 -14.50 -5.73
C CYS A 284 28.95 -14.75 -4.24
N GLU A 285 30.18 -14.55 -3.81
CA GLU A 285 30.61 -14.50 -2.41
C GLU A 285 30.99 -13.05 -2.06
N TYR A 286 30.55 -12.56 -0.90
CA TYR A 286 30.80 -11.19 -0.46
C TYR A 286 31.70 -11.19 0.77
N GLY A 287 32.65 -10.27 0.79
CA GLY A 287 33.60 -10.15 1.89
C GLY A 287 34.09 -8.72 2.10
N TYR A 288 34.98 -8.56 3.07
CA TYR A 288 35.61 -7.29 3.38
C TYR A 288 37.12 -7.48 3.50
N PHE A 289 37.91 -6.72 2.75
CA PHE A 289 39.37 -6.83 2.73
C PHE A 289 40.00 -5.44 2.64
N SER A 290 41.02 -5.17 3.46
CA SER A 290 41.83 -3.94 3.40
C SER A 290 41.02 -2.62 3.35
N GLY A 291 39.90 -2.55 4.06
CA GLY A 291 39.11 -1.32 4.17
C GLY A 291 38.05 -1.11 3.07
N PHE A 292 37.84 -2.07 2.17
CA PHE A 292 36.77 -2.02 1.17
C PHE A 292 35.99 -3.35 1.09
N GLY A 293 34.71 -3.26 0.74
CA GLY A 293 33.87 -4.43 0.49
C GLY A 293 34.14 -4.98 -0.90
N TYR A 294 34.25 -6.31 -1.01
CA TYR A 294 34.45 -6.96 -2.29
C TYR A 294 33.42 -8.05 -2.55
N SER A 295 33.26 -8.39 -3.82
CA SER A 295 32.47 -9.54 -4.28
C SER A 295 33.30 -10.42 -5.19
N ASN A 296 33.19 -11.73 -5.06
CA ASN A 296 33.82 -12.70 -5.95
C ASN A 296 32.75 -13.57 -6.57
N CYS A 297 32.54 -13.36 -7.86
CA CYS A 297 31.50 -14.03 -8.61
C CYS A 297 32.10 -15.00 -9.62
N TYR A 298 31.41 -16.10 -9.88
CA TYR A 298 31.73 -17.06 -10.93
C TYR A 298 30.46 -17.55 -11.63
N CYS A 299 30.58 -17.88 -12.91
CA CYS A 299 29.51 -18.58 -13.63
C CYS A 299 29.52 -20.06 -13.24
N ASN A 300 28.35 -20.66 -13.10
CA ASN A 300 28.26 -22.07 -12.74
C ASN A 300 28.78 -22.96 -13.88
N GLN A 301 29.98 -23.51 -13.68
CA GLN A 301 30.72 -24.28 -14.69
C GLN A 301 30.04 -25.56 -15.16
N ILE A 302 28.97 -26.00 -14.48
CA ILE A 302 28.22 -27.20 -14.89
C ILE A 302 27.55 -26.98 -16.26
N GLY A 303 27.10 -25.76 -16.56
CA GLY A 303 26.40 -25.46 -17.82
C GLY A 303 26.42 -23.99 -18.24
N TYR A 304 27.23 -23.14 -17.60
CA TYR A 304 27.35 -21.71 -17.93
C TYR A 304 28.81 -21.29 -18.08
N ARG A 305 29.06 -20.36 -19.02
CA ARG A 305 30.36 -19.72 -19.27
C ARG A 305 30.22 -18.21 -19.42
N GLY A 306 31.32 -17.48 -19.33
CA GLY A 306 31.35 -16.04 -19.60
C GLY A 306 31.79 -15.22 -18.40
N ASN A 307 31.30 -13.98 -18.30
CA ASN A 307 31.75 -13.02 -17.31
C ASN A 307 30.64 -12.71 -16.29
N PRO A 308 30.77 -13.16 -15.03
CA PRO A 308 29.75 -12.97 -14.00
C PRO A 308 29.60 -11.51 -13.55
N TYR A 309 30.58 -10.65 -13.86
CA TYR A 309 30.59 -9.23 -13.47
C TYR A 309 29.85 -8.33 -14.49
N LEU A 310 29.31 -8.89 -15.57
CA LEU A 310 28.55 -8.16 -16.60
C LEU A 310 27.07 -8.57 -16.58
N PRO A 311 26.11 -7.64 -16.77
CA PRO A 311 24.67 -7.93 -16.88
C PRO A 311 24.34 -9.08 -17.85
N GLY A 312 23.90 -10.23 -17.33
CA GLY A 312 23.61 -11.42 -18.15
C GLY A 312 24.85 -12.09 -18.74
N GLY A 313 26.03 -11.84 -18.19
CA GLY A 313 27.31 -12.30 -18.76
C GLY A 313 27.62 -13.78 -18.52
N CYS A 314 26.86 -14.48 -17.68
CA CYS A 314 26.89 -15.95 -17.63
C CYS A 314 25.90 -16.51 -18.67
N ILE A 315 26.47 -17.04 -19.74
CA ILE A 315 25.81 -17.55 -20.93
C ILE A 315 25.70 -19.08 -20.82
N ASP A 316 24.52 -19.60 -21.16
CA ASP A 316 24.25 -21.03 -21.25
C ASP A 316 25.17 -21.71 -22.26
N ILE A 317 25.75 -22.85 -21.89
CA ILE A 317 26.56 -23.66 -22.79
C ILE A 317 25.60 -24.57 -23.55
N ASP A 318 25.62 -24.52 -24.88
CA ASP A 318 24.90 -25.51 -25.68
C ASP A 318 25.73 -26.79 -25.77
N GLU A 319 25.54 -27.72 -24.83
CA GLU A 319 26.32 -28.95 -24.82
C GLU A 319 25.97 -29.87 -26.00
N CYS A 320 24.83 -29.67 -26.66
CA CYS A 320 24.48 -30.37 -27.89
C CYS A 320 25.34 -29.88 -29.07
N GLU A 321 25.51 -28.57 -29.25
CA GLU A 321 26.41 -28.04 -30.29
C GLU A 321 27.89 -28.36 -30.03
N GLU A 322 28.32 -28.39 -28.77
CA GLU A 322 29.71 -28.73 -28.40
C GLU A 322 30.03 -30.24 -28.47
N GLY A 323 29.08 -31.08 -28.88
CA GLY A 323 29.26 -32.52 -29.08
C GLY A 323 29.30 -33.37 -27.79
N LYS A 324 29.33 -32.75 -26.61
CA LYS A 324 29.26 -33.43 -25.31
C LYS A 324 27.89 -34.08 -25.06
N GLY A 325 26.82 -33.39 -25.43
CA GLY A 325 25.46 -33.90 -25.38
C GLY A 325 25.20 -34.96 -26.47
N LEU A 326 25.72 -34.76 -27.69
CA LEU A 326 25.59 -35.76 -28.77
C LEU A 326 26.25 -37.09 -28.42
N SER A 327 27.46 -37.06 -27.86
CA SER A 327 28.19 -38.28 -27.46
C SER A 327 27.52 -39.01 -26.29
N SER A 328 26.80 -38.30 -25.44
CA SER A 328 26.11 -38.87 -24.28
C SER A 328 24.69 -39.39 -24.59
N CYS A 329 24.04 -38.86 -25.64
CA CYS A 329 22.69 -39.27 -26.04
C CYS A 329 22.61 -40.48 -26.98
N GLY A 330 23.72 -40.93 -27.55
CA GLY A 330 23.73 -42.10 -28.44
C GLY A 330 22.78 -41.93 -29.63
N GLU A 331 21.78 -42.81 -29.74
CA GLU A 331 20.75 -42.76 -30.80
C GLU A 331 19.60 -41.78 -30.52
N LEU A 332 19.55 -41.14 -29.35
CA LEU A 332 18.50 -40.18 -28.97
C LEU A 332 18.82 -38.76 -29.45
N THR A 333 17.80 -37.93 -29.67
CA THR A 333 17.99 -36.52 -30.04
C THR A 333 18.42 -35.71 -28.81
N CYS A 334 19.57 -35.04 -28.89
CA CYS A 334 20.03 -34.10 -27.85
C CYS A 334 19.21 -32.80 -27.89
N VAL A 335 18.73 -32.35 -26.73
CA VAL A 335 18.01 -31.08 -26.55
C VAL A 335 18.71 -30.27 -25.46
N ASN A 336 19.23 -29.10 -25.82
CA ASN A 336 19.85 -28.16 -24.89
C ASN A 336 18.78 -27.53 -23.96
N VAL A 337 19.10 -27.40 -22.67
CA VAL A 337 18.24 -26.76 -21.65
C VAL A 337 19.08 -25.82 -20.78
N PRO A 338 18.49 -24.80 -20.13
CA PRO A 338 19.28 -23.89 -19.31
C PRO A 338 20.09 -24.62 -18.22
N GLY A 339 21.42 -24.58 -18.34
CA GLY A 339 22.42 -25.17 -17.46
C GLY A 339 22.66 -26.68 -17.62
N SER A 340 22.09 -27.32 -18.64
CA SER A 340 22.27 -28.77 -18.88
C SER A 340 21.75 -29.21 -20.26
N TRP A 341 21.75 -30.51 -20.52
CA TRP A 341 21.14 -31.09 -21.71
C TRP A 341 20.30 -32.30 -21.33
N ARG A 342 19.33 -32.68 -22.19
CA ARG A 342 18.58 -33.93 -22.04
C ARG A 342 18.45 -34.66 -23.38
N CYS A 343 18.27 -35.97 -23.31
CA CYS A 343 17.98 -36.78 -24.50
C CYS A 343 16.48 -37.03 -24.64
N GLU A 344 15.95 -36.78 -25.83
CA GLU A 344 14.58 -37.14 -26.20
C GLU A 344 14.60 -38.29 -27.23
N PRO A 345 13.68 -39.28 -27.12
CA PRO A 345 13.59 -40.36 -28.09
C PRO A 345 13.31 -39.83 -29.50
N ASN A 346 14.00 -40.38 -30.51
CA ASN A 346 13.76 -40.07 -31.91
C ASN A 346 12.29 -40.33 -32.22
N GLY A 347 11.54 -39.25 -32.39
CA GLY A 347 10.12 -39.33 -32.67
C GLY A 347 9.90 -40.01 -34.01
N VAL A 348 9.23 -41.16 -33.98
CA VAL A 348 8.43 -41.64 -35.11
C VAL A 348 7.64 -40.44 -35.65
N GLY A 349 7.76 -40.21 -36.95
CA GLY A 349 7.38 -38.97 -37.63
C GLY A 349 6.11 -38.33 -37.08
N LYS A 350 6.26 -37.09 -36.60
CA LYS A 350 5.08 -36.23 -36.39
C LYS A 350 4.46 -35.96 -37.76
N ILE A 351 3.32 -36.61 -37.98
CA ILE A 351 2.32 -36.25 -38.98
C ILE A 351 2.15 -34.72 -38.95
N LYS A 352 2.28 -34.06 -40.11
CA LYS A 352 1.98 -32.63 -40.23
C LYS A 352 0.52 -32.38 -39.81
N PRO A 353 0.22 -31.57 -38.79
CA PRO A 353 -1.12 -31.07 -38.62
C PRO A 353 -1.27 -29.84 -39.53
N LEU A 354 -2.12 -29.97 -40.54
CA LEU A 354 -2.95 -28.85 -40.94
C LEU A 354 -3.79 -28.42 -39.71
N PHE A 355 -3.98 -27.11 -39.53
CA PHE A 355 -4.80 -26.37 -38.55
C PHE A 355 -4.13 -25.79 -37.27
N PRO A 356 -3.44 -24.62 -37.36
CA PRO A 356 -3.04 -23.81 -36.22
C PRO A 356 -4.10 -22.75 -35.81
N GLY A 357 -5.39 -23.09 -35.84
CA GLY A 357 -6.47 -22.15 -35.49
C GLY A 357 -7.15 -22.42 -34.14
N LEU A 358 -7.39 -23.69 -33.81
CA LEU A 358 -8.25 -24.09 -32.69
C LEU A 358 -7.54 -24.04 -31.33
N VAL A 359 -6.27 -24.42 -31.25
CA VAL A 359 -5.54 -24.50 -29.98
C VAL A 359 -5.24 -23.12 -29.39
N LEU A 360 -4.88 -22.13 -30.22
CA LEU A 360 -4.69 -20.74 -29.79
C LEU A 360 -6.01 -20.08 -29.36
N GLY A 361 -7.13 -20.44 -29.99
CA GLY A 361 -8.45 -19.95 -29.61
C GLY A 361 -8.89 -20.45 -28.23
N PHE A 362 -8.69 -21.74 -27.93
CA PHE A 362 -9.06 -22.30 -26.63
C PHE A 362 -8.17 -21.78 -25.50
N THR A 363 -6.87 -21.64 -25.70
CA THR A 363 -5.97 -21.07 -24.67
C THR A 363 -6.33 -19.63 -24.37
N LEU A 364 -6.60 -18.80 -25.39
CA LEU A 364 -7.06 -17.42 -25.19
C LEU A 364 -8.41 -17.37 -24.47
N LEU A 365 -9.34 -18.28 -24.80
CA LEU A 365 -10.65 -18.35 -24.15
C LEU A 365 -10.53 -18.67 -22.65
N PHE A 366 -9.70 -19.64 -22.26
CA PHE A 366 -9.47 -19.97 -20.84
C PHE A 366 -8.77 -18.83 -20.10
N LEU A 367 -7.86 -18.11 -20.76
CA LEU A 367 -7.17 -16.95 -20.21
C LEU A 367 -8.16 -15.79 -19.93
N VAL A 368 -9.04 -15.50 -20.89
CA VAL A 368 -10.10 -14.49 -20.75
C VAL A 368 -11.08 -14.89 -19.65
N LEU A 369 -11.49 -16.16 -19.57
CA LEU A 369 -12.36 -16.66 -18.49
C LEU A 369 -11.68 -16.59 -17.12
N GLY A 370 -10.38 -16.88 -17.04
CA GLY A 370 -9.58 -16.74 -15.83
C GLY A 370 -9.47 -15.29 -15.35
N ILE A 371 -9.13 -14.37 -16.25
CA ILE A 371 -9.09 -12.92 -15.97
C ILE A 371 -10.48 -12.42 -15.58
N TRP A 372 -11.53 -12.82 -16.29
CA TRP A 372 -12.91 -12.45 -15.98
C TRP A 372 -13.34 -12.95 -14.59
N GLY A 373 -12.98 -14.19 -14.25
CA GLY A 373 -13.18 -14.78 -12.92
C GLY A 373 -12.44 -14.02 -11.82
N LEU A 374 -11.18 -13.64 -12.04
CA LEU A 374 -10.39 -12.82 -11.13
C LEU A 374 -10.97 -11.42 -10.94
N ILE A 375 -11.38 -10.76 -12.02
CA ILE A 375 -12.05 -9.44 -11.98
C ILE A 375 -13.37 -9.55 -11.20
N LYS A 376 -14.18 -10.59 -11.46
CA LYS A 376 -15.41 -10.87 -10.72
C LYS A 376 -15.11 -11.12 -9.23
N PHE A 377 -14.05 -11.85 -8.91
CA PHE A 377 -13.63 -12.11 -7.53
C PHE A 377 -13.19 -10.84 -6.81
N VAL A 378 -12.36 -10.01 -7.45
CA VAL A 378 -11.92 -8.71 -6.91
C VAL A 378 -13.11 -7.77 -6.74
N LYS A 379 -14.00 -7.65 -7.73
CA LYS A 379 -15.24 -6.85 -7.62
C LYS A 379 -16.12 -7.35 -6.48
N LYS A 380 -16.30 -8.67 -6.33
CA LYS A 380 -17.05 -9.29 -5.22
C LYS A 380 -16.42 -8.98 -3.87
N ARG A 381 -15.09 -9.12 -3.74
CA ARG A 381 -14.34 -8.79 -2.52
C ARG A 381 -14.44 -7.31 -2.17
N ARG A 382 -14.28 -6.41 -3.15
CA ARG A 382 -14.45 -4.95 -2.96
C ARG A 382 -15.87 -4.61 -2.49
N LYS A 383 -16.91 -5.22 -3.07
CA LYS A 383 -18.32 -5.03 -2.62
C LYS A 383 -18.52 -5.44 -1.16
N ILE A 384 -17.98 -6.59 -0.74
CA ILE A 384 -18.06 -7.06 0.66
C ILE A 384 -17.31 -6.12 1.61
N ILE A 385 -16.10 -5.68 1.23
CA ILE A 385 -15.32 -4.74 2.06
C ILE A 385 -16.05 -3.41 2.19
N ARG A 386 -16.60 -2.88 1.09
CA ARG A 386 -17.37 -1.63 1.07
C ARG A 386 -18.59 -1.71 1.98
N LYS A 387 -19.40 -2.78 1.88
CA LYS A 387 -20.53 -3.03 2.79
C LYS A 387 -20.13 -3.06 4.27
N ARG A 388 -19.00 -3.70 4.59
CA ARG A 388 -18.46 -3.74 5.97
C ARG A 388 -17.96 -2.37 6.43
N MET A 389 -17.41 -1.55 5.53
CA MET A 389 -17.02 -0.18 5.87
C MET A 389 -18.24 0.68 6.18
N PHE A 390 -19.29 0.64 5.34
CA PHE A 390 -20.54 1.34 5.61
C PHE A 390 -21.20 0.86 6.91
N PHE A 391 -21.25 -0.45 7.15
CA PHE A 391 -21.79 -0.98 8.40
C PHE A 391 -21.07 -0.43 9.65
N LYS A 392 -19.75 -0.24 9.56
CA LYS A 392 -18.97 0.35 10.65
C LYS A 392 -19.15 1.85 10.76
N ARG A 393 -19.12 2.56 9.62
CA ARG A 393 -19.31 4.02 9.55
C ARG A 393 -20.67 4.41 10.13
N ASN A 394 -21.73 3.71 9.72
CA ASN A 394 -23.11 3.98 10.11
C ASN A 394 -23.44 3.43 11.52
N GLY A 395 -22.46 3.28 12.42
CA GLY A 395 -22.69 2.89 13.81
C GLY A 395 -23.15 1.45 14.05
N GLY A 396 -23.06 0.54 13.07
CA GLY A 396 -23.67 -0.80 13.17
C GLY A 396 -23.11 -1.69 14.28
N LEU A 397 -21.89 -1.42 14.77
CA LEU A 397 -21.35 -2.10 15.95
C LEU A 397 -22.04 -1.62 17.24
N LEU A 398 -22.21 -0.31 17.39
CA LEU A 398 -22.88 0.31 18.55
C LEU A 398 -24.35 -0.10 18.60
N LEU A 399 -25.05 -0.03 17.46
CA LEU A 399 -26.46 -0.44 17.38
C LEU A 399 -26.62 -1.93 17.69
N LYS A 400 -25.72 -2.78 17.19
CA LYS A 400 -25.75 -4.22 17.51
C LYS A 400 -25.57 -4.47 19.01
N GLN A 401 -24.69 -3.73 19.68
CA GLN A 401 -24.51 -3.80 21.12
C GLN A 401 -25.77 -3.36 21.87
N GLN A 402 -26.35 -2.21 21.52
CA GLN A 402 -27.60 -1.70 22.12
C GLN A 402 -28.78 -2.68 21.97
N LEU A 403 -28.90 -3.33 20.80
CA LEU A 403 -29.93 -4.35 20.56
C LEU A 403 -29.69 -5.63 21.39
N THR A 404 -28.43 -6.04 21.60
CA THR A 404 -28.11 -7.25 22.39
C THR A 404 -28.20 -7.06 23.91
N THR A 405 -27.83 -5.89 24.42
CA THR A 405 -27.81 -5.61 25.87
C THR A 405 -29.22 -5.45 26.44
N ARG A 406 -30.20 -5.09 25.61
CA ARG A 406 -31.55 -4.71 26.03
C ARG A 406 -32.61 -5.78 25.79
N GLY A 407 -32.19 -7.04 25.63
CA GLY A 407 -33.03 -8.20 25.31
C GLY A 407 -34.00 -8.61 26.42
N GLY A 408 -34.97 -7.76 26.73
CA GLY A 408 -36.17 -8.09 27.49
C GLY A 408 -37.42 -7.70 26.68
N ASN A 409 -38.24 -8.69 26.32
CA ASN A 409 -39.62 -8.67 25.80
C ASN A 409 -40.13 -7.62 24.78
N VAL A 410 -39.28 -6.72 24.26
CA VAL A 410 -39.64 -5.79 23.18
C VAL A 410 -39.23 -6.40 21.84
N GLU A 411 -40.14 -6.46 20.86
CA GLU A 411 -39.83 -6.84 19.48
C GLU A 411 -38.67 -5.97 18.95
N SER A 412 -37.46 -6.52 18.99
CA SER A 412 -36.25 -5.77 18.67
C SER A 412 -36.19 -5.41 17.19
N SER A 413 -35.82 -4.15 16.93
CA SER A 413 -35.55 -3.63 15.58
C SER A 413 -34.54 -4.53 14.85
N LYS A 414 -34.94 -5.08 13.69
CA LYS A 414 -34.12 -6.04 12.93
C LYS A 414 -33.09 -5.30 12.07
N ILE A 415 -31.84 -5.79 12.05
CA ILE A 415 -30.85 -5.34 11.08
C ILE A 415 -31.02 -6.15 9.78
N PHE A 416 -31.46 -5.48 8.72
CA PHE A 416 -31.65 -6.05 7.38
C PHE A 416 -30.37 -5.95 6.54
N SER A 417 -30.15 -6.94 5.67
CA SER A 417 -29.06 -6.86 4.67
C SER A 417 -29.51 -6.05 3.45
N SER A 418 -28.58 -5.38 2.74
CA SER A 418 -29.02 -4.58 1.57
C SER A 418 -29.61 -5.48 0.47
N LYS A 419 -29.16 -6.74 0.39
CA LYS A 419 -29.66 -7.72 -0.59
C LYS A 419 -31.12 -8.12 -0.30
N GLU A 420 -31.48 -8.21 0.98
CA GLU A 420 -32.85 -8.53 1.42
C GLU A 420 -33.80 -7.39 1.03
N LEU A 421 -33.41 -6.14 1.25
CA LEU A 421 -34.22 -4.98 0.88
C LEU A 421 -34.25 -4.74 -0.64
N GLU A 422 -33.13 -4.96 -1.35
CA GLU A 422 -33.09 -4.95 -2.82
C GLU A 422 -34.10 -5.97 -3.39
N LYS A 423 -34.14 -7.19 -2.84
CA LYS A 423 -35.13 -8.20 -3.26
C LYS A 423 -36.56 -7.80 -2.90
N ALA A 424 -36.77 -7.31 -1.69
CA ALA A 424 -38.10 -6.93 -1.21
C ALA A 424 -38.74 -5.80 -2.03
N THR A 425 -37.91 -4.85 -2.49
CA THR A 425 -38.34 -3.65 -3.23
C THR A 425 -38.21 -3.77 -4.75
N ASP A 426 -37.87 -4.96 -5.26
CA ASP A 426 -37.59 -5.17 -6.68
C ASP A 426 -36.51 -4.20 -7.22
N ASN A 427 -35.35 -4.18 -6.57
CA ASN A 427 -34.23 -3.28 -6.83
C ASN A 427 -34.60 -1.78 -6.74
N PHE A 428 -35.42 -1.41 -5.77
CA PHE A 428 -35.94 -0.04 -5.61
C PHE A 428 -36.66 0.47 -6.86
N ASN A 429 -37.55 -0.37 -7.41
CA ASN A 429 -38.34 -0.07 -8.60
C ASN A 429 -39.19 1.19 -8.39
N MET A 430 -39.19 2.10 -9.37
CA MET A 430 -39.97 3.34 -9.31
C MET A 430 -41.48 3.07 -9.28
N ASN A 431 -41.95 1.97 -9.86
CA ASN A 431 -43.36 1.56 -9.80
C ASN A 431 -43.82 1.13 -8.40
N ARG A 432 -42.88 0.95 -7.46
CA ARG A 432 -43.15 0.61 -6.06
C ARG A 432 -43.01 1.82 -5.13
N VAL A 433 -42.82 3.02 -5.66
CA VAL A 433 -42.71 4.23 -4.85
C VAL A 433 -44.08 4.57 -4.25
N LEU A 434 -44.13 4.64 -2.92
CA LEU A 434 -45.29 5.09 -2.15
C LEU A 434 -45.31 6.62 -2.01
N GLY A 435 -44.14 7.25 -1.97
CA GLY A 435 -43.97 8.69 -1.89
C GLY A 435 -42.52 9.13 -2.02
N GLN A 436 -42.32 10.34 -2.53
CA GLN A 436 -41.01 10.98 -2.69
C GLN A 436 -41.08 12.40 -2.13
N GLY A 437 -40.21 12.74 -1.20
CA GLY A 437 -40.20 14.04 -0.50
C GLY A 437 -38.79 14.58 -0.25
N GLY A 438 -38.70 15.65 0.56
CA GLY A 438 -37.42 16.26 0.94
C GLY A 438 -36.49 15.29 1.68
N GLN A 439 -37.07 14.42 2.51
CA GLN A 439 -36.31 13.48 3.33
C GLN A 439 -35.87 12.19 2.63
N GLY A 440 -36.38 11.90 1.44
CA GLY A 440 -36.09 10.62 0.77
C GLY A 440 -37.21 10.10 -0.12
N THR A 441 -37.03 8.84 -0.55
CA THR A 441 -38.03 8.08 -1.31
C THR A 441 -38.44 6.85 -0.50
N VAL A 442 -39.74 6.57 -0.45
CA VAL A 442 -40.31 5.43 0.25
C VAL A 442 -40.83 4.42 -0.76
N TYR A 443 -40.42 3.16 -0.62
CA TYR A 443 -40.76 2.05 -1.51
C TYR A 443 -41.61 1.01 -0.80
N LYS A 444 -42.59 0.43 -1.49
CA LYS A 444 -43.35 -0.74 -1.05
C LYS A 444 -42.50 -2.00 -1.23
N GLY A 445 -42.17 -2.67 -0.13
CA GLY A 445 -41.41 -3.91 -0.10
C GLY A 445 -42.24 -5.10 0.36
N MET A 446 -41.88 -6.30 -0.09
CA MET A 446 -42.37 -7.56 0.47
C MET A 446 -41.19 -8.36 1.01
N LEU A 447 -41.15 -8.55 2.33
CA LEU A 447 -40.11 -9.34 2.99
C LEU A 447 -40.27 -10.83 2.65
N VAL A 448 -39.23 -11.61 2.91
CA VAL A 448 -39.20 -13.07 2.62
C VAL A 448 -40.23 -13.87 3.42
N ASP A 449 -40.70 -13.33 4.55
CA ASP A 449 -41.73 -13.90 5.40
C ASP A 449 -43.16 -13.50 4.97
N GLY A 450 -43.30 -12.78 3.84
CA GLY A 450 -44.57 -12.33 3.30
C GLY A 450 -45.07 -11.00 3.85
N ARG A 451 -44.39 -10.40 4.86
CA ARG A 451 -44.81 -9.11 5.42
C ARG A 451 -44.57 -7.97 4.43
N ILE A 452 -45.57 -7.10 4.28
CA ILE A 452 -45.47 -5.89 3.45
C ILE A 452 -44.89 -4.77 4.30
N VAL A 453 -43.86 -4.10 3.79
CA VAL A 453 -43.11 -3.06 4.51
C VAL A 453 -42.95 -1.80 3.67
N ALA A 454 -42.73 -0.67 4.34
CA ALA A 454 -42.34 0.59 3.72
C ALA A 454 -40.85 0.84 3.94
N VAL A 455 -40.07 0.87 2.85
CA VAL A 455 -38.61 1.01 2.87
C VAL A 455 -38.24 2.45 2.51
N LYS A 456 -37.79 3.24 3.50
CA LYS A 456 -37.40 4.64 3.34
C LYS A 456 -35.90 4.74 3.07
N ARG A 457 -35.54 5.33 1.92
CA ARG A 457 -34.16 5.64 1.55
C ARG A 457 -33.94 7.14 1.58
N SER A 458 -33.08 7.59 2.50
CA SER A 458 -32.75 9.02 2.65
C SER A 458 -31.80 9.51 1.54
N LYS A 459 -31.86 10.80 1.20
CA LYS A 459 -31.14 11.38 0.04
C LYS A 459 -29.66 11.68 0.30
N VAL A 460 -29.26 12.16 1.49
CA VAL A 460 -27.86 12.47 1.84
C VAL A 460 -27.65 12.27 3.34
N LEU A 461 -26.49 11.75 3.74
CA LEU A 461 -25.95 11.90 5.10
C LEU A 461 -24.56 12.54 4.99
N ASP A 462 -24.39 13.71 5.59
CA ASP A 462 -23.07 14.23 5.93
C ASP A 462 -22.47 13.42 7.09
N GLU A 463 -21.15 13.33 7.16
CA GLU A 463 -20.46 12.53 8.20
C GLU A 463 -20.81 13.01 9.62
N ASP A 464 -21.09 14.31 9.78
CA ASP A 464 -21.50 14.93 11.05
C ASP A 464 -22.93 14.54 11.50
N LYS A 465 -23.73 13.92 10.63
CA LYS A 465 -25.14 13.54 10.91
C LYS A 465 -25.34 12.05 11.22
N VAL A 466 -24.25 11.28 11.31
CA VAL A 466 -24.33 9.84 11.62
C VAL A 466 -24.80 9.59 13.05
N GLU A 467 -24.40 10.42 14.00
CA GLU A 467 -24.85 10.32 15.40
C GLU A 467 -26.35 10.64 15.53
N GLU A 468 -26.83 11.65 14.81
CA GLU A 468 -28.27 11.97 14.73
C GLU A 468 -29.08 10.78 14.21
N PHE A 469 -28.59 10.10 13.16
CA PHE A 469 -29.22 8.90 12.63
C PHE A 469 -29.25 7.73 13.65
N ILE A 470 -28.16 7.49 14.38
CA ILE A 470 -28.11 6.42 15.40
C ILE A 470 -29.08 6.74 16.54
N ASN A 471 -29.14 8.00 16.96
CA ASN A 471 -30.08 8.46 17.98
C ASN A 471 -31.52 8.28 17.50
N GLU A 472 -31.83 8.66 16.24
CA GLU A 472 -33.14 8.47 15.63
C GLU A 472 -33.55 6.99 15.62
N VAL A 473 -32.68 6.07 15.17
CA VAL A 473 -32.98 4.62 15.18
C VAL A 473 -33.12 4.09 16.62
N GLY A 474 -32.26 4.54 17.53
CA GLY A 474 -32.30 4.17 18.94
C GLY A 474 -33.61 4.59 19.61
N VAL A 475 -34.13 5.76 19.26
CA VAL A 475 -35.40 6.29 19.78
C VAL A 475 -36.60 5.64 19.11
N LEU A 476 -36.65 5.60 17.78
CA LEU A 476 -37.76 5.03 17.00
C LEU A 476 -37.95 3.54 17.25
N SER A 477 -36.89 2.80 17.58
CA SER A 477 -36.99 1.38 17.94
C SER A 477 -37.64 1.12 19.30
N GLN A 478 -37.78 2.13 20.16
CA GLN A 478 -38.38 2.01 21.49
C GLN A 478 -39.87 2.40 21.50
N ILE A 479 -40.36 3.03 20.44
CA ILE A 479 -41.73 3.50 20.35
C ILE A 479 -42.63 2.35 19.92
N ASN A 480 -43.60 1.99 20.77
CA ASN A 480 -44.60 0.98 20.48
C ASN A 480 -45.98 1.53 20.86
N HIS A 481 -46.65 2.15 19.88
CA HIS A 481 -47.98 2.73 20.06
C HIS A 481 -48.85 2.42 18.83
N ARG A 482 -50.13 2.11 19.03
CA ARG A 482 -51.05 1.67 17.96
C ARG A 482 -51.22 2.69 16.83
N ASN A 483 -51.10 3.97 17.16
CA ASN A 483 -51.29 5.09 16.22
C ASN A 483 -49.96 5.73 15.77
N ILE A 484 -48.82 5.08 16.00
CA ILE A 484 -47.51 5.53 15.50
C ILE A 484 -46.93 4.42 14.62
N VAL A 485 -46.47 4.81 13.42
CA VAL A 485 -45.89 3.86 12.46
C VAL A 485 -44.65 3.21 13.07
N LYS A 486 -44.71 1.89 13.22
CA LYS A 486 -43.66 1.09 13.83
C LYS A 486 -42.42 0.99 12.96
N LEU A 487 -41.25 1.29 13.53
CA LEU A 487 -39.97 0.97 12.93
C LEU A 487 -39.70 -0.54 13.11
N MET A 488 -39.68 -1.28 12.00
CA MET A 488 -39.39 -2.72 12.01
C MET A 488 -37.89 -3.00 11.98
N GLY A 489 -37.09 -2.10 11.41
CA GLY A 489 -35.66 -2.28 11.34
C GLY A 489 -34.90 -1.28 10.46
N CYS A 490 -33.62 -1.55 10.27
CA CYS A 490 -32.75 -0.72 9.44
C CYS A 490 -31.71 -1.56 8.66
N CYS A 491 -31.17 -1.00 7.58
CA CYS A 491 -30.01 -1.52 6.87
C CYS A 491 -28.86 -0.51 6.92
N LEU A 492 -27.70 -0.97 7.38
CA LEU A 492 -26.50 -0.14 7.56
C LEU A 492 -25.39 -0.47 6.54
N GLU A 493 -25.63 -1.40 5.62
CA GLU A 493 -24.63 -1.86 4.62
C GLU A 493 -24.51 -0.91 3.40
N THR A 494 -25.27 0.17 3.38
CA THR A 494 -25.38 1.14 2.29
C THR A 494 -24.72 2.46 2.65
N GLU A 495 -24.41 3.27 1.63
CA GLU A 495 -23.76 4.58 1.82
C GLU A 495 -24.55 5.48 2.75
N VAL A 496 -25.85 5.57 2.50
CA VAL A 496 -26.85 6.14 3.41
C VAL A 496 -27.68 4.97 3.96
N PRO A 497 -27.86 4.84 5.28
CA PRO A 497 -28.73 3.88 5.92
C PRO A 497 -30.16 3.92 5.37
N ILE A 498 -30.81 2.76 5.43
CA ILE A 498 -32.18 2.57 4.97
C ILE A 498 -33.04 2.15 6.15
N LEU A 499 -34.20 2.76 6.31
CA LEU A 499 -35.15 2.45 7.38
C LEU A 499 -36.32 1.62 6.84
N VAL A 500 -36.80 0.68 7.65
CA VAL A 500 -37.88 -0.25 7.29
C VAL A 500 -39.00 -0.08 8.30
N TYR A 501 -40.15 0.36 7.82
CA TYR A 501 -41.36 0.58 8.59
C TYR A 501 -42.43 -0.43 8.20
N GLU A 502 -43.45 -0.57 9.03
CA GLU A 502 -44.67 -1.25 8.61
C GLU A 502 -45.34 -0.53 7.42
N HIS A 503 -46.04 -1.29 6.58
CA HIS A 503 -46.77 -0.71 5.45
C HIS A 503 -48.17 -0.27 5.86
N ILE A 504 -48.48 1.02 5.66
CA ILE A 504 -49.83 1.56 5.82
C ILE A 504 -50.55 1.52 4.46
N PRO A 505 -51.56 0.64 4.27
CA PRO A 505 -52.18 0.42 2.96
C PRO A 505 -52.99 1.61 2.47
N ASN A 506 -53.53 2.40 3.40
CA ASN A 506 -54.45 3.49 3.11
C ASN A 506 -53.77 4.81 2.71
N GLY A 507 -52.44 4.85 2.69
CA GLY A 507 -51.69 6.05 2.30
C GLY A 507 -51.76 7.18 3.32
N ASP A 508 -51.50 8.40 2.86
CA ASP A 508 -51.47 9.61 3.69
C ASP A 508 -52.85 10.29 3.81
N LEU A 509 -53.12 10.89 4.97
CA LEU A 509 -54.37 11.59 5.28
C LEU A 509 -54.61 12.79 4.35
N PHE A 510 -53.55 13.48 3.94
CA PHE A 510 -53.62 14.64 3.07
C PHE A 510 -54.30 14.31 1.74
N LYS A 511 -53.89 13.22 1.07
CA LYS A 511 -54.56 12.77 -0.16
C LYS A 511 -56.03 12.44 0.06
N ARG A 512 -56.37 11.75 1.16
CA ARG A 512 -57.77 11.37 1.44
C ARG A 512 -58.67 12.54 1.80
N LEU A 513 -58.10 13.59 2.38
CA LEU A 513 -58.85 14.78 2.74
C LEU A 513 -59.04 15.71 1.53
N HIS A 514 -58.04 15.82 0.64
CA HIS A 514 -57.99 16.84 -0.42
C HIS A 514 -58.23 16.34 -1.85
N HIS A 515 -58.20 15.04 -2.12
CA HIS A 515 -58.58 14.49 -3.43
C HIS A 515 -59.98 13.88 -3.38
N ASP A 516 -60.82 14.27 -4.33
CA ASP A 516 -62.09 13.60 -4.59
C ASP A 516 -61.80 12.26 -5.26
N SER A 517 -61.87 11.18 -4.47
CA SER A 517 -61.99 9.82 -4.99
C SER A 517 -63.44 9.39 -4.85
N ASP A 518 -64.06 8.94 -5.95
CA ASP A 518 -65.49 8.61 -6.02
C ASP A 518 -65.96 7.52 -5.03
N ASP A 519 -65.04 6.75 -4.43
CA ASP A 519 -65.39 5.57 -3.62
C ASP A 519 -65.49 5.81 -2.09
N TYR A 520 -65.08 6.96 -1.53
CA TYR A 520 -65.19 7.20 -0.07
C TYR A 520 -65.11 8.68 0.36
N THR A 521 -66.17 9.18 0.99
CA THR A 521 -66.20 10.49 1.67
C THR A 521 -65.93 10.34 3.17
N MET A 522 -64.95 11.08 3.71
CA MET A 522 -64.61 11.02 5.14
C MET A 522 -65.57 11.84 6.00
N THR A 523 -66.42 11.15 6.76
CA THR A 523 -67.43 11.73 7.67
C THR A 523 -66.82 12.43 8.89
N TRP A 524 -67.60 13.28 9.56
CA TRP A 524 -67.17 14.00 10.77
C TRP A 524 -66.67 13.07 11.88
N ASP A 525 -67.39 11.99 12.20
CA ASP A 525 -66.99 11.02 13.22
C ASP A 525 -65.60 10.42 12.94
N VAL A 526 -65.31 10.12 11.66
CA VAL A 526 -64.02 9.60 11.24
C VAL A 526 -62.92 10.65 11.42
N ARG A 527 -63.17 11.92 11.09
CA ARG A 527 -62.21 13.02 11.29
C ARG A 527 -61.91 13.26 12.78
N LEU A 528 -62.95 13.31 13.61
CA LEU A 528 -62.82 13.52 15.04
C LEU A 528 -62.09 12.34 15.72
N ARG A 529 -62.39 11.11 15.30
CA ARG A 529 -61.66 9.90 15.72
C ARG A 529 -60.18 9.98 15.37
N ILE A 530 -59.83 10.38 14.15
CA ILE A 530 -58.45 10.57 13.71
C ILE A 530 -57.76 11.64 14.58
N ALA A 531 -58.42 12.76 14.87
CA ALA A 531 -57.88 13.82 15.72
C ALA A 531 -57.57 13.31 17.14
N VAL A 532 -58.48 12.56 17.76
CA VAL A 532 -58.27 11.92 19.07
C VAL A 532 -57.08 10.96 19.03
N GLU A 533 -57.00 10.10 18.02
CA GLU A 533 -55.92 9.12 17.88
C GLU A 533 -54.54 9.76 17.69
N ILE A 534 -54.46 10.87 16.93
CA ILE A 534 -53.22 11.64 16.75
C ILE A 534 -52.84 12.35 18.06
N ALA A 535 -53.81 12.97 18.76
CA ALA A 535 -53.56 13.65 20.02
C ALA A 535 -53.03 12.68 21.09
N GLY A 536 -53.64 11.49 21.19
CA GLY A 536 -53.18 10.44 22.10
C GLY A 536 -51.77 9.93 21.77
N ALA A 537 -51.45 9.77 20.48
CA ALA A 537 -50.10 9.39 20.05
C ALA A 537 -49.05 10.45 20.40
N LEU A 538 -49.35 11.73 20.19
CA LEU A 538 -48.46 12.85 20.54
C LEU A 538 -48.30 12.98 22.06
N ALA A 539 -49.38 12.79 22.83
CA ALA A 539 -49.33 12.76 24.29
C ALA A 539 -48.40 11.63 24.78
N TYR A 540 -48.51 10.43 24.19
CA TYR A 540 -47.62 9.30 24.47
C TYR A 540 -46.14 9.63 24.19
N LEU A 541 -45.82 10.26 23.06
CA LEU A 541 -44.45 10.66 22.73
C LEU A 541 -43.86 11.68 23.72
N HIS A 542 -44.69 12.58 24.23
CA HIS A 542 -44.31 13.59 25.21
C HIS A 542 -44.20 13.04 26.64
N SER A 543 -44.93 11.96 26.99
CA SER A 543 -45.04 11.46 28.37
C SER A 543 -44.32 10.14 28.69
N ALA A 544 -44.28 9.18 27.75
CA ALA A 544 -43.96 7.77 28.06
C ALA A 544 -42.57 7.31 27.58
N ALA A 545 -41.85 8.13 26.82
CA ALA A 545 -40.50 7.80 26.38
C ALA A 545 -39.45 8.20 27.44
N SER A 546 -38.52 7.29 27.75
CA SER A 546 -37.43 7.49 28.73
C SER A 546 -36.57 8.75 28.50
N THR A 547 -36.59 9.26 27.27
CA THR A 547 -36.26 10.64 26.88
C THR A 547 -37.43 11.14 26.02
N PRO A 548 -38.06 12.30 26.27
CA PRO A 548 -39.18 12.77 25.46
C PRO A 548 -38.79 12.86 23.98
N VAL A 549 -39.54 12.16 23.13
CA VAL A 549 -39.24 12.09 21.69
C VAL A 549 -40.02 13.16 20.98
N TYR A 550 -39.37 14.31 20.77
CA TYR A 550 -39.88 15.33 19.88
C TYR A 550 -39.76 14.81 18.45
N HIS A 551 -40.89 14.60 17.76
CA HIS A 551 -40.94 13.97 16.43
C HIS A 551 -40.10 14.70 15.37
N ARG A 552 -39.83 16.00 15.56
CA ARG A 552 -38.81 16.81 14.85
C ARG A 552 -38.90 16.86 13.32
N ASP A 553 -39.94 16.28 12.71
CA ASP A 553 -40.39 16.61 11.34
C ASP A 553 -41.71 17.39 11.34
N VAL A 554 -41.73 18.43 12.17
CA VAL A 554 -42.64 19.54 12.02
C VAL A 554 -41.81 20.66 11.39
N LYS A 555 -42.18 21.05 10.16
CA LYS A 555 -41.46 21.91 9.19
C LYS A 555 -40.54 23.01 9.77
N THR A 556 -39.48 23.32 9.02
CA THR A 556 -38.43 24.34 9.32
C THR A 556 -38.93 25.75 9.62
N THR A 557 -40.22 26.04 9.39
CA THR A 557 -40.89 27.26 9.83
C THR A 557 -41.07 27.37 11.35
N ASN A 558 -40.75 26.34 12.14
CA ASN A 558 -40.94 26.30 13.60
C ASN A 558 -39.65 26.38 14.43
N ILE A 559 -38.56 26.91 13.85
CA ILE A 559 -37.36 27.27 14.63
C ILE A 559 -37.57 28.69 15.17
N LEU A 560 -37.73 28.84 16.49
CA LEU A 560 -37.72 30.16 17.16
C LEU A 560 -36.34 30.41 17.78
N LEU A 561 -35.81 31.61 17.56
CA LEU A 561 -34.52 32.08 18.08
C LEU A 561 -34.77 32.95 19.32
N ASP A 562 -33.98 32.74 20.38
CA ASP A 562 -33.95 33.67 21.52
C ASP A 562 -33.12 34.94 21.19
N GLU A 563 -33.14 35.95 22.07
CA GLU A 563 -32.47 37.25 21.89
C GLU A 563 -30.94 37.18 21.69
N LYS A 564 -30.34 35.99 21.83
CA LYS A 564 -28.91 35.73 21.58
C LYS A 564 -28.69 34.79 20.39
N TYR A 565 -29.67 34.69 19.48
CA TYR A 565 -29.63 33.82 18.29
C TYR A 565 -29.45 32.33 18.60
N ARG A 566 -29.92 31.85 19.77
CA ARG A 566 -29.88 30.42 20.11
C ARG A 566 -31.22 29.78 19.79
N ALA A 567 -31.18 28.68 19.05
CA ALA A 567 -32.37 27.89 18.76
C ALA A 567 -32.88 27.17 20.03
N LYS A 568 -34.17 27.32 20.35
CA LYS A 568 -34.82 26.58 21.45
C LYS A 568 -35.99 25.73 20.94
N PHE A 569 -36.02 24.47 21.36
CA PHE A 569 -37.07 23.48 21.02
C PHE A 569 -38.00 23.26 22.23
N THR A 570 -39.32 23.18 22.04
CA THR A 570 -40.29 22.91 23.13
C THR A 570 -41.43 21.99 22.64
N ASP A 571 -42.01 21.21 23.55
CA ASP A 571 -43.27 20.44 23.38
C ASP A 571 -44.42 21.25 22.76
N LYS A 572 -44.45 22.56 23.03
CA LYS A 572 -45.46 23.50 22.54
C LYS A 572 -45.40 23.75 21.02
N SER A 573 -44.32 23.40 20.32
CA SER A 573 -44.31 23.48 18.84
C SER A 573 -45.14 22.38 18.18
N ASP A 574 -45.18 21.19 18.78
CA ASP A 574 -45.99 20.07 18.30
C ASP A 574 -47.48 20.37 18.51
N VAL A 575 -47.83 21.02 19.63
CA VAL A 575 -49.20 21.49 19.93
C VAL A 575 -49.70 22.47 18.87
N TYR A 576 -48.89 23.47 18.50
CA TYR A 576 -49.26 24.42 17.44
C TYR A 576 -49.53 23.73 16.11
N SER A 577 -48.69 22.77 15.77
CA SER A 577 -48.77 22.06 14.49
C SER A 577 -49.95 21.11 14.44
N PHE A 578 -50.26 20.47 15.56
CA PHE A 578 -51.51 19.72 15.73
C PHE A 578 -52.73 20.64 15.61
N GLY A 579 -52.66 21.89 16.12
CA GLY A 579 -53.69 22.90 15.91
C GLY A 579 -53.98 23.18 14.42
N VAL A 580 -52.95 23.22 13.58
CA VAL A 580 -53.12 23.36 12.11
C VAL A 580 -53.85 22.14 11.54
N VAL A 581 -53.52 20.93 12.00
CA VAL A 581 -54.18 19.69 11.57
C VAL A 581 -55.67 19.68 11.96
N LEU A 582 -56.02 20.16 13.15
CA LEU A 582 -57.43 20.30 13.57
C LEU A 582 -58.20 21.23 12.62
N VAL A 583 -57.62 22.37 12.27
CA VAL A 583 -58.23 23.31 11.33
C VAL A 583 -58.36 22.70 9.94
N GLU A 584 -57.34 22.00 9.46
CA GLU A 584 -57.36 21.28 8.18
C GLU A 584 -58.47 20.19 8.18
N LEU A 585 -58.65 19.45 9.27
CA LEU A 585 -59.73 18.46 9.41
C LEU A 585 -61.13 19.09 9.44
N ILE A 586 -61.31 20.26 10.05
CA ILE A 586 -62.60 20.98 10.08
C ILE A 586 -62.94 21.54 8.71
N THR A 587 -61.97 22.20 8.07
CA THR A 587 -62.20 22.97 6.84
C THR A 587 -62.09 22.12 5.58
N GLY A 588 -61.34 21.01 5.64
CA GLY A 588 -60.99 20.22 4.45
C GLY A 588 -60.09 20.98 3.47
N GLU A 589 -59.49 22.09 3.91
CA GLU A 589 -58.71 22.98 3.06
C GLU A 589 -57.20 22.82 3.29
N LYS A 590 -56.40 23.06 2.25
CA LYS A 590 -54.94 22.93 2.33
C LYS A 590 -54.34 24.04 3.23
N PRO A 591 -53.30 23.75 4.03
CA PRO A 591 -52.65 24.74 4.91
C PRO A 591 -52.12 26.00 4.20
N PHE A 592 -51.83 25.89 2.90
CA PHE A 592 -51.44 26.98 2.01
C PHE A 592 -52.19 26.84 0.69
N SER A 593 -52.88 27.90 0.26
CA SER A 593 -53.60 27.93 -1.02
C SER A 593 -53.37 29.26 -1.75
N VAL A 594 -52.91 29.17 -3.00
CA VAL A 594 -52.66 30.32 -3.89
C VAL A 594 -53.97 31.00 -4.32
N MET A 595 -55.11 30.31 -4.18
CA MET A 595 -56.44 30.80 -4.54
C MET A 595 -57.06 31.75 -3.50
N ARG A 596 -56.36 32.04 -2.39
CA ARG A 596 -56.83 32.95 -1.33
C ARG A 596 -56.26 34.37 -1.51
N PRO A 597 -56.98 35.41 -1.03
CA PRO A 597 -56.46 36.79 -0.99
C PRO A 597 -55.09 36.85 -0.29
N GLU A 598 -54.20 37.78 -0.68
CA GLU A 598 -52.82 37.85 -0.18
C GLU A 598 -52.71 37.82 1.35
N GLU A 599 -53.64 38.49 2.04
CA GLU A 599 -53.72 38.59 3.50
C GLU A 599 -54.13 37.27 4.20
N ASN A 600 -54.77 36.34 3.46
CA ASN A 600 -55.32 35.07 3.95
C ASN A 600 -54.72 33.83 3.27
N ARG A 601 -53.51 33.95 2.69
CA ARG A 601 -52.79 32.83 2.06
C ARG A 601 -52.53 31.65 3.01
N GLY A 602 -52.42 31.92 4.32
CA GLY A 602 -52.28 30.92 5.37
C GLY A 602 -53.61 30.48 5.96
N LEU A 603 -53.81 29.17 6.11
CA LEU A 603 -55.03 28.60 6.70
C LEU A 603 -55.30 29.05 8.14
N VAL A 604 -54.23 29.25 8.92
CA VAL A 604 -54.31 29.68 10.32
C VAL A 604 -54.83 31.11 10.44
N SER A 605 -54.36 32.03 9.59
CA SER A 605 -54.81 33.43 9.58
C SER A 605 -56.30 33.52 9.26
N HIS A 606 -56.71 32.82 8.19
CA HIS A 606 -58.10 32.74 7.77
C HIS A 606 -59.01 32.17 8.86
N PHE A 607 -58.58 31.07 9.50
CA PHE A 607 -59.32 30.45 10.59
C PHE A 607 -59.44 31.35 11.82
N ASN A 608 -58.34 31.98 12.24
CA ASN A 608 -58.35 32.88 13.40
C ASN A 608 -59.25 34.10 13.16
N GLU A 609 -59.28 34.64 11.94
CA GLU A 609 -60.20 35.73 11.58
C GLU A 609 -61.66 35.28 11.60
N ALA A 610 -61.96 34.10 11.04
CA ALA A 610 -63.30 33.51 11.11
C ALA A 610 -63.73 33.22 12.57
N MET A 611 -62.81 32.79 13.43
CA MET A 611 -63.06 32.60 14.87
C MET A 611 -63.36 33.93 15.57
N LYS A 612 -62.59 35.00 15.30
CA LYS A 612 -62.82 36.34 15.88
C LYS A 612 -64.18 36.90 15.48
N GLN A 613 -64.57 36.69 14.23
CA GLN A 613 -65.82 37.20 13.68
C GLN A 613 -67.02 36.26 13.92
N ASN A 614 -66.84 35.16 14.66
CA ASN A 614 -67.86 34.13 14.91
C ASN A 614 -68.47 33.50 13.64
N ARG A 615 -67.67 33.42 12.56
CA ARG A 615 -68.03 32.89 11.22
C ARG A 615 -67.43 31.51 10.93
N VAL A 616 -67.15 30.73 11.96
CA VAL A 616 -66.45 29.43 11.85
C VAL A 616 -67.24 28.44 10.98
N LEU A 617 -68.57 28.50 10.99
CA LEU A 617 -69.43 27.58 10.23
C LEU A 617 -69.34 27.77 8.72
N ASP A 618 -68.94 28.97 8.28
CA ASP A 618 -68.79 29.30 6.87
C ASP A 618 -67.59 28.57 6.27
N ILE A 619 -66.57 28.32 7.09
CA ILE A 619 -65.32 27.66 6.68
C ILE A 619 -65.32 26.15 6.95
N VAL A 620 -66.36 25.60 7.57
CA VAL A 620 -66.51 24.14 7.78
C VAL A 620 -66.69 23.45 6.44
N ASP A 621 -66.00 22.33 6.25
CA ASP A 621 -66.07 21.52 5.04
C ASP A 621 -67.52 21.11 4.73
N SER A 622 -67.98 21.43 3.52
CA SER A 622 -69.34 21.09 3.06
C SER A 622 -69.67 19.60 3.22
N ARG A 623 -68.68 18.70 3.10
CA ARG A 623 -68.83 17.24 3.17
C ARG A 623 -69.18 16.72 4.57
N ILE A 624 -69.00 17.53 5.61
CA ILE A 624 -69.30 17.14 7.01
C ILE A 624 -70.48 17.90 7.61
N LYS A 625 -71.01 18.94 6.93
CA LYS A 625 -72.09 19.79 7.45
C LYS A 625 -73.37 19.01 7.81
N GLU A 626 -73.68 17.94 7.08
CA GLU A 626 -74.87 17.13 7.32
C GLU A 626 -74.68 16.04 8.40
N GLY A 627 -73.44 15.75 8.82
CA GLY A 627 -73.11 14.65 9.72
C GLY A 627 -72.45 15.05 11.04
N CYS A 628 -72.31 16.33 11.34
CA CYS A 628 -71.69 16.85 12.56
C CYS A 628 -72.72 17.46 13.52
N THR A 629 -72.51 17.31 14.84
CA THR A 629 -73.20 18.19 15.79
C THR A 629 -72.47 19.53 15.84
N LEU A 630 -73.22 20.62 15.69
CA LEU A 630 -72.69 21.98 15.62
C LEU A 630 -71.81 22.33 16.84
N GLU A 631 -72.23 21.88 18.02
CA GLU A 631 -71.55 22.08 19.30
C GLU A 631 -70.19 21.39 19.34
N GLN A 632 -70.08 20.16 18.83
CA GLN A 632 -68.79 19.45 18.73
C GLN A 632 -67.82 20.18 17.81
N VAL A 633 -68.27 20.68 16.65
CA VAL A 633 -67.39 21.40 15.70
C VAL A 633 -66.87 22.69 16.33
N LEU A 634 -67.74 23.45 17.00
CA LEU A 634 -67.36 24.67 17.70
C LEU A 634 -66.40 24.39 18.86
N ALA A 635 -66.60 23.31 19.62
CA ALA A 635 -65.69 22.89 20.67
C ALA A 635 -64.29 22.55 20.15
N VAL A 636 -64.21 21.75 19.08
CA VAL A 636 -62.92 21.41 18.42
C VAL A 636 -62.26 22.67 17.85
N ALA A 637 -63.03 23.60 17.26
CA ALA A 637 -62.51 24.85 16.74
C ALA A 637 -61.93 25.77 17.86
N LYS A 638 -62.62 25.87 19.00
CA LYS A 638 -62.13 26.59 20.19
C LYS A 638 -60.82 25.98 20.70
N LEU A 639 -60.73 24.65 20.77
CA LEU A 639 -59.51 23.94 21.14
C LEU A 639 -58.37 24.18 20.13
N ALA A 640 -58.66 24.12 18.83
CA ALA A 640 -57.69 24.42 17.76
C ALA A 640 -57.13 25.85 17.90
N ARG A 641 -57.98 26.84 18.19
CA ARG A 641 -57.55 28.22 18.46
C ARG A 641 -56.59 28.33 19.64
N ARG A 642 -56.85 27.62 20.75
CA ARG A 642 -55.94 27.56 21.91
C ARG A 642 -54.58 26.94 21.55
N CYS A 643 -54.58 25.87 20.75
CA CYS A 643 -53.36 25.25 20.23
C CYS A 643 -52.56 26.20 19.33
N LEU A 644 -53.23 27.04 18.53
CA LEU A 644 -52.64 27.97 17.57
C LEU A 644 -52.18 29.32 18.17
N SER A 645 -52.19 29.47 19.50
CA SER A 645 -51.70 30.69 20.16
C SER A 645 -50.25 31.01 19.80
N LEU A 646 -49.92 32.27 19.52
CA LEU A 646 -48.52 32.69 19.28
C LEU A 646 -47.67 32.60 20.57
N LYS A 647 -48.29 32.78 21.74
CA LYS A 647 -47.62 32.66 23.05
C LYS A 647 -47.58 31.19 23.47
N GLY A 648 -46.42 30.53 23.35
CA GLY A 648 -46.26 29.10 23.66
C GLY A 648 -46.71 28.69 25.07
N LYS A 649 -46.57 29.57 26.08
CA LYS A 649 -47.04 29.34 27.46
C LYS A 649 -48.57 29.21 27.56
N LYS A 650 -49.32 29.88 26.68
CA LYS A 650 -50.80 29.83 26.66
C LYS A 650 -51.35 28.60 25.94
N ARG A 651 -50.49 27.84 25.23
CA ARG A 651 -50.92 26.60 24.56
C ARG A 651 -51.12 25.48 25.59
N PRO A 652 -52.15 24.64 25.47
CA PRO A 652 -52.31 23.45 26.33
C PRO A 652 -51.16 22.45 26.10
N ASN A 653 -51.02 21.46 26.97
CA ASN A 653 -50.14 20.30 26.70
C ASN A 653 -50.88 19.22 25.90
N MET A 654 -50.16 18.32 25.23
CA MET A 654 -50.81 17.30 24.37
C MET A 654 -51.72 16.33 25.14
N ARG A 655 -51.47 16.12 26.43
CA ARG A 655 -52.33 15.29 27.29
C ARG A 655 -53.67 15.96 27.56
N GLU A 656 -53.68 17.26 27.86
CA GLU A 656 -54.89 18.08 27.99
C GLU A 656 -55.70 18.09 26.69
N VAL A 657 -55.02 18.32 25.56
CA VAL A 657 -55.65 18.30 24.23
C VAL A 657 -56.29 16.94 23.94
N SER A 658 -55.61 15.84 24.25
CA SER A 658 -56.16 14.48 24.05
C SER A 658 -57.41 14.23 24.90
N ILE A 659 -57.36 14.59 26.18
CA ILE A 659 -58.50 14.42 27.11
C ILE A 659 -59.69 15.27 26.66
N GLU A 660 -59.45 16.52 26.25
CA GLU A 660 -60.50 17.43 25.79
C GLU A 660 -61.17 16.91 24.50
N LEU A 661 -60.40 16.40 23.54
CA LEU A 661 -60.95 15.77 22.33
C LEU A 661 -61.72 14.48 22.63
N GLU A 662 -61.26 13.64 23.56
CA GLU A 662 -61.98 12.45 24.00
C GLU A 662 -63.31 12.80 24.67
N ARG A 663 -63.34 13.86 25.48
CA ARG A 663 -64.57 14.39 26.08
C ARG A 663 -65.54 14.89 25.01
N ILE A 664 -65.08 15.72 24.08
CA ILE A 664 -65.91 16.23 22.96
C ILE A 664 -66.51 15.08 22.15
N ARG A 665 -65.76 13.99 21.96
CA ARG A 665 -66.23 12.82 21.22
C ARG A 665 -67.22 11.95 22.01
N SER A 666 -67.09 11.85 23.33
CA SER A 666 -67.90 10.96 24.19
C SER A 666 -69.16 11.61 24.77
N SER A 667 -69.20 12.94 24.89
CA SER A 667 -70.36 13.69 25.39
C SER A 667 -70.61 14.96 24.57
N PRO A 668 -71.65 15.03 23.73
CA PRO A 668 -72.11 16.30 23.16
C PRO A 668 -72.70 17.25 24.20
N GLU A 669 -73.21 16.73 25.34
CA GLU A 669 -74.16 17.45 26.20
C GLU A 669 -73.58 18.17 27.44
N ASP A 670 -72.26 18.09 27.71
CA ASP A 670 -71.63 18.76 28.88
C ASP A 670 -70.42 19.63 28.48
N LEU A 671 -70.64 20.65 27.64
CA LEU A 671 -69.59 21.50 27.04
C LEU A 671 -69.52 22.96 27.57
N GLU A 672 -70.06 23.21 28.76
CA GLU A 672 -69.73 24.40 29.55
C GLU A 672 -68.71 24.05 30.65
N LEU A 673 -67.82 24.99 31.00
CA LEU A 673 -66.65 24.93 31.94
C LEU A 673 -65.32 24.66 31.20
N HIS A 674 -64.38 25.59 30.98
CA HIS A 674 -64.08 26.89 31.60
C HIS A 674 -63.77 27.94 30.52
N ILE A 675 -64.58 29.00 30.48
CA ILE A 675 -64.27 30.24 29.79
C ILE A 675 -63.68 31.16 30.86
N GLU A 676 -62.35 31.22 30.94
CA GLU A 676 -61.71 32.44 31.42
C GLU A 676 -61.47 33.29 30.18
N GLU A 677 -62.27 34.37 30.08
CA GLU A 677 -61.92 35.53 29.28
C GLU A 677 -60.63 36.11 29.87
N GLU A 678 -59.54 36.04 29.12
CA GLU A 678 -58.40 36.92 29.37
C GLU A 678 -58.30 37.87 28.19
N ASP A 679 -58.59 39.13 28.53
CA ASP A 679 -58.61 40.32 27.72
C ASP A 679 -57.33 40.56 26.91
N GLU A 680 -57.54 41.37 25.90
CA GLU A 680 -56.55 42.00 25.05
C GLU A 680 -55.53 42.79 25.87
N GLU A 681 -54.25 42.49 25.68
CA GLU A 681 -53.22 43.53 25.68
C GLU A 681 -52.35 43.33 24.43
N GLU A 682 -52.66 44.14 23.44
CA GLU A 682 -51.77 44.51 22.34
C GLU A 682 -51.34 45.96 22.59
N CYS A 683 -50.02 46.20 22.62
CA CYS A 683 -49.28 47.48 22.49
C CYS A 683 -47.95 47.31 23.26
N ALA A 684 -46.80 47.88 22.93
CA ALA A 684 -46.33 48.68 21.81
C ALA A 684 -44.78 48.64 21.88
N MET A 685 -44.13 49.20 20.86
CA MET A 685 -42.69 49.41 20.76
C MET A 685 -42.14 50.21 21.94
N GLU A 686 -40.91 49.93 22.39
CA GLU A 686 -39.77 50.87 22.35
C GLU A 686 -38.54 50.33 23.11
N ILE A 687 -37.37 50.67 22.57
CA ILE A 687 -36.03 50.36 23.06
C ILE A 687 -35.61 51.51 24.01
N ASN A 688 -35.26 51.19 25.26
CA ASN A 688 -34.26 51.86 26.15
C ASN A 688 -34.40 51.23 27.55
N MET A 689 -33.39 50.62 28.17
CA MET A 689 -32.05 51.05 28.58
C MET A 689 -32.06 51.95 29.85
N ASP A 690 -31.57 51.31 30.93
CA ASP A 690 -30.88 51.81 32.14
C ASP A 690 -31.65 52.28 33.39
N ASP A 691 -31.53 51.46 34.45
CA ASP A 691 -31.09 51.87 35.80
C ASP A 691 -29.58 51.50 35.90
N SER A 692 -28.59 52.40 36.04
CA SER A 692 -28.27 53.31 37.17
C SER A 692 -27.85 52.52 38.44
N TRP A 693 -26.63 52.56 39.02
CA TRP A 693 -25.65 53.64 39.29
C TRP A 693 -24.15 53.24 39.26
N SER A 694 -23.32 54.25 39.00
CA SER A 694 -21.91 54.54 39.35
C SER A 694 -21.46 54.12 40.78
N VAL A 695 -20.18 53.83 41.11
CA VAL A 695 -18.93 54.66 41.23
C VAL A 695 -17.74 53.67 41.44
N ASP A 696 -16.49 53.75 40.93
CA ASP A 696 -15.79 54.65 39.99
C ASP A 696 -14.50 54.01 39.40
N MET A 697 -14.25 54.36 38.12
CA MET A 697 -13.01 54.76 37.41
C MET A 697 -11.75 53.86 37.41
N THR A 698 -11.07 53.59 36.28
CA THR A 698 -10.56 54.54 35.26
C THR A 698 -10.17 53.80 33.95
N ALA A 699 -10.31 54.47 32.79
CA ALA A 699 -10.03 54.01 31.40
C ALA A 699 -8.52 54.07 31.00
N PRO A 700 -8.06 53.92 29.73
CA PRO A 700 -8.71 53.49 28.46
C PRO A 700 -7.85 52.55 27.54
N ALA A 701 -8.40 52.25 26.35
CA ALA A 701 -7.75 51.86 25.07
C ALA A 701 -7.19 50.42 24.94
N SER A 702 -7.15 49.73 23.79
CA SER A 702 -7.72 49.85 22.44
C SER A 702 -7.23 48.65 21.61
N LEU A 703 -8.09 48.15 20.71
CA LEU A 703 -7.80 47.63 19.36
C LEU A 703 -6.83 46.45 19.08
N PHE A 704 -7.20 45.75 17.99
CA PHE A 704 -6.40 44.90 17.08
C PHE A 704 -5.91 43.58 17.68
N ASP A 705 -5.73 42.48 16.95
CA ASP A 705 -6.03 41.97 15.61
C ASP A 705 -5.50 40.53 15.65
N LEU A 706 -5.74 39.75 14.60
CA LEU A 706 -4.91 38.62 14.18
C LEU A 706 -5.01 37.31 14.99
N SER A 707 -5.62 36.32 14.33
CA SER A 707 -5.13 34.92 14.35
C SER A 707 -3.63 34.86 14.00
N PRO A 708 -2.84 33.77 14.17
CA PRO A 708 -3.22 32.36 14.42
C PRO A 708 -2.22 31.59 15.35
N LYS A 709 -2.38 30.25 15.36
CA LYS A 709 -1.45 29.17 15.76
C LYS A 709 -1.55 28.71 17.22
N LEU A 710 -2.06 27.50 17.41
CA LEU A 710 -1.30 26.23 17.48
C LEU A 710 -0.39 26.24 18.71
N ASP A 711 -0.80 25.55 19.76
CA ASP A 711 0.07 24.57 20.41
C ASP A 711 -0.69 23.68 21.42
N VAL A 712 -0.48 22.38 21.22
CA VAL A 712 -0.19 21.34 22.22
C VAL A 712 -1.31 20.83 23.17
N GLU A 713 -1.70 19.61 22.82
CA GLU A 713 -1.99 18.39 23.60
C GLU A 713 -3.11 18.30 24.66
N PRO A 714 -3.72 17.09 24.75
CA PRO A 714 -4.99 16.88 25.42
C PRO A 714 -4.80 16.35 26.85
N LEU A 715 -5.39 17.06 27.81
CA LEU A 715 -5.71 16.49 29.11
C LEU A 715 -7.09 15.86 29.05
N VAL A 716 -7.08 14.53 29.04
CA VAL A 716 -8.21 13.66 29.35
C VAL A 716 -8.88 14.10 30.67
N PRO A 717 -10.22 14.03 30.77
CA PRO A 717 -10.79 13.46 31.98
C PRO A 717 -11.74 12.29 31.69
N GLN A 718 -11.38 11.21 32.37
CA GLN A 718 -12.17 10.14 32.98
C GLN A 718 -13.67 10.03 32.67
N ARG A 719 -13.98 8.84 32.13
CA ARG A 719 -15.14 8.01 32.42
C ARG A 719 -15.92 8.41 33.68
N THR A 720 -17.21 8.66 33.49
CA THR A 720 -18.25 8.26 34.45
C THR A 720 -19.47 7.77 33.66
N TRP A 721 -19.70 6.46 33.78
CA TRP A 721 -20.88 5.64 33.46
C TRP A 721 -21.31 5.49 32.00
#